data_AF-A0AAN6FK35-F1
#
_entry.id   AF-A0AAN6FK35-F1
#
_cell.length_a   1.000
_cell.length_b   1.000
_cell.length_c   1.000
_cell.angle_alpha   90.00
_cell.angle_beta   90.00
_cell.angle_gamma   90.00
#
_symmetry.space_group_name_H-M   'P 1'
#
loop_
_entity.id
_entity.type
_entity.pdbx_description
1 polymer ?
#
loop_
_entity_poly.entity_id
_entity_poly.type
_entity_poly.pdbx_seq_one_letter_code
_entity_poly.pdbx_strand_id
1 'polypeptide(L)'
;MSQGIFAQFRGTAPPNLASSPTSSTHLSANMSSGSRKRARDNTNIDEGVEIESVTSSFRHNFPKRSRVALAVENGGSVVSDDEDGEEDAQMGQGGHDTHGDDRSVLSFGHLEDDDDEDGPEDLIGTQIIEKQMREHRENIASDEGVIEEVFCRNFMCHTKLRIKLGPLINFIVGHNGSGKSAVLTALTVCLGESARKTNRGGSLKGMIKNGQESATLAVKIRNRGEGAYKPELFGTSITVERNFSRSGNNGYKLKNSQDKVVSTKRSHLDDLLDYFGLQIDNPINVLTQDLARQFLSGSSPSEKYKFFIRGTRLEDLDRDYNVMEENLDKIQAKLASRKDDIPGLKLRYDEAAARKKKLEKAATIGRRLNDAKNQHAWAQVEEQEKLLEEFGEAVVTAEQSVREREEEAQTACGTFDGHDQAHETTVTLAESLREQLVPVEGQRAASREKFDAARAEVTSTVAAERDIREHMKSAKKRVADLERDATTERDRIANAEGAEHAQRLDRLAGLRTAVEAARAEQKDHAEASASLTRARDQAYEAYEAAKPAKDQQIEELRSAERSLSGTQRSQGKPYDGYRPFMEQLVRAIDNDIRWRMKPVGPMGKHVRLLKPEWSKLIEATFGQVLESFVVTNNGDFRMLKDLFKRNKCNPEPQIYIGNPDPLDTTGKTPDDAGLDTILSVLNIDNTLVRNTLIINQAIEQVVLIADRNAAERFMFYGPRPNNVKVVMCKGHNPNNGQRLERSRFGQAKTSPVNGWPREARMQTDREQQIRHQRETVDHHNRILRVVEQQVNEKRDASTKAGQELKRWEREERNLKTAVQQAEDAVEEQTHDIEAHRPRDGRLQELEKQLKDSKDELESLGLSFQDAVVQKDKQSQASADAKHRLDEHDQEYQAAKARLDQAKQKLARLKDDRGRALLAKNKALEDITQAKQNVAEMQVRRDEKKATVSDFEAMASGISRRVPLAPGLTAQDRDDLIERLTRDMKNQEQAAGGSEEELATRWQKAKTDYDDAVTQLNTANARGRKLVQTLNYRRLRWKKFRKFIAYRARFTFKYLLSERNFRGHVDMNHDKKTLEIHIEPDMAAKLSRKDAKGREVKGREAQTLSGGEKSFSTVCLLLSIWEAMGSPIRCLDEFDVFMDSVNRASSMSMMIQAARRSVGRQFILITPQSMNNVEMGDDVKVHKMSDPERGQGVLPFTQE
;
A
#
# COMPACT_ATOMS: atom_id res chain seq x y z
N MET A 1 25.32 -21.98 53.47
CA MET A 1 24.97 -22.34 52.08
C MET A 1 23.74 -23.24 52.18
N SER A 2 22.60 -23.00 51.53
CA SER A 2 22.23 -21.96 50.55
C SER A 2 21.27 -20.92 51.16
N GLN A 3 21.54 -19.64 50.94
CA GLN A 3 20.56 -18.55 51.11
C GLN A 3 20.52 -17.79 49.79
N GLY A 4 19.32 -17.47 49.31
CA GLY A 4 19.12 -16.66 48.12
C GLY A 4 18.19 -17.30 47.10
N ILE A 5 16.90 -16.93 47.18
CA ILE A 5 15.95 -16.55 46.10
C ILE A 5 14.60 -16.35 46.82
N PHE A 6 14.46 -15.21 47.52
CA PHE A 6 13.16 -14.69 48.02
C PHE A 6 13.21 -13.19 48.37
N ALA A 7 14.39 -12.57 48.37
CA ALA A 7 14.58 -11.14 48.61
C ALA A 7 14.52 -10.30 47.32
N GLN A 8 13.38 -10.29 46.60
CA GLN A 8 13.19 -9.35 45.48
C GLN A 8 11.75 -8.92 45.14
N PHE A 9 10.80 -9.03 46.07
CA PHE A 9 9.46 -8.41 45.92
C PHE A 9 8.89 -7.88 47.24
N ARG A 10 9.24 -6.63 47.61
CA ARG A 10 8.37 -5.67 48.33
C ARG A 10 9.06 -4.31 48.57
N GLY A 11 8.27 -3.24 48.42
CA GLY A 11 8.66 -1.85 48.70
C GLY A 11 8.58 -0.96 47.45
N THR A 12 7.90 0.19 47.43
CA THR A 12 7.12 0.88 48.48
C THR A 12 6.05 1.79 47.85
N ALA A 13 4.91 1.95 48.53
CA ALA A 13 3.92 3.01 48.30
C ALA A 13 3.56 3.65 49.66
N PRO A 14 3.04 4.90 49.71
CA PRO A 14 3.55 5.92 50.64
C PRO A 14 2.65 6.20 51.86
N PRO A 15 3.10 7.05 52.80
CA PRO A 15 2.24 7.81 53.68
C PRO A 15 2.21 9.32 53.36
N ASN A 16 1.05 9.94 53.58
CA ASN A 16 0.82 11.39 53.52
C ASN A 16 1.55 12.15 54.64
N LEU A 17 1.85 13.44 54.41
CA LEU A 17 1.34 14.56 55.22
C LEU A 17 1.60 15.92 54.57
N ALA A 18 0.87 16.95 55.03
CA ALA A 18 0.70 18.23 54.35
C ALA A 18 1.80 19.26 54.60
N SER A 19 2.08 20.12 53.62
CA SER A 19 2.04 21.59 53.75
C SER A 19 2.48 22.31 52.46
N SER A 20 1.85 23.44 52.19
CA SER A 20 2.32 24.50 51.28
C SER A 20 3.03 25.60 52.13
N PRO A 21 3.63 26.69 51.57
CA PRO A 21 3.61 27.17 50.18
C PRO A 21 4.95 27.79 49.67
N THR A 22 4.86 28.58 48.59
CA THR A 22 5.70 29.75 48.20
C THR A 22 7.16 29.61 47.71
N SER A 23 7.38 30.16 46.49
CA SER A 23 8.53 31.01 46.06
C SER A 23 9.97 30.44 46.05
N SER A 24 10.93 30.97 45.28
CA SER A 24 10.94 31.68 43.98
C SER A 24 12.39 31.82 43.49
N THR A 25 12.59 32.02 42.18
CA THR A 25 13.67 32.85 41.58
C THR A 25 15.17 32.62 41.87
N HIS A 26 15.89 32.33 40.77
CA HIS A 26 17.06 33.09 40.26
C HIS A 26 18.54 32.77 40.61
N LEU A 27 19.36 33.00 39.57
CA LEU A 27 20.82 33.26 39.48
C LEU A 27 21.73 32.04 39.77
N SER A 28 22.64 31.56 38.91
CA SER A 28 23.52 32.13 37.84
C SER A 28 24.82 32.81 38.29
N ALA A 29 25.95 32.12 38.09
CA ALA A 29 27.29 32.62 37.68
C ALA A 29 28.23 31.37 37.66
N ASN A 30 28.94 30.95 36.62
CA ASN A 30 29.75 31.61 35.59
C ASN A 30 31.13 32.08 36.10
N MET A 31 32.21 31.58 35.46
CA MET A 31 33.64 32.02 35.38
C MET A 31 34.57 30.78 35.26
N SER A 32 35.10 30.44 34.08
CA SER A 32 36.39 30.91 33.49
C SER A 32 37.60 30.02 33.87
N SER A 33 38.61 29.71 33.04
CA SER A 33 38.84 29.95 31.60
C SER A 33 40.13 29.27 31.10
N GLY A 34 40.18 28.88 29.82
CA GLY A 34 41.40 28.78 29.01
C GLY A 34 41.94 27.37 28.71
N SER A 35 42.54 27.04 27.55
CA SER A 35 42.53 27.53 26.15
C SER A 35 43.67 26.84 25.38
N ARG A 36 43.37 26.08 24.30
CA ARG A 36 44.00 26.16 22.94
C ARG A 36 43.67 24.96 22.02
N LYS A 37 43.03 25.26 20.87
CA LYS A 37 43.26 24.79 19.45
C LYS A 37 43.86 23.38 19.22
N ARG A 38 43.46 22.50 18.28
CA ARG A 38 42.57 22.44 17.08
C ARG A 38 42.57 20.92 16.61
N ALA A 39 41.77 20.36 15.68
CA ALA A 39 40.47 20.63 15.05
C ALA A 39 40.12 19.46 14.07
N ARG A 40 38.84 19.32 13.65
CA ARG A 40 38.22 18.25 12.80
C ARG A 40 38.08 16.88 13.50
N ASP A 41 36.98 16.14 13.39
CA ASP A 41 35.67 16.37 12.74
C ASP A 41 34.50 15.94 13.65
N ASN A 42 33.33 16.58 13.49
CA ASN A 42 32.04 16.21 14.09
C ASN A 42 31.39 15.08 13.24
N THR A 43 30.49 14.23 13.74
CA THR A 43 29.18 14.61 14.29
C THR A 43 28.60 13.57 15.26
N ASN A 44 28.02 14.04 16.37
CA ASN A 44 27.02 13.28 17.10
C ASN A 44 26.06 14.22 17.86
N ILE A 45 24.76 13.90 17.80
CA ILE A 45 23.68 14.27 18.76
C ILE A 45 23.14 15.72 18.74
N ASP A 46 21.85 15.78 18.35
CA ASP A 46 20.75 16.64 18.85
C ASP A 46 20.78 18.18 18.64
N GLU A 47 20.00 18.63 17.65
CA GLU A 47 19.22 19.87 17.74
C GLU A 47 17.77 19.56 17.37
N GLY A 48 16.83 19.92 18.24
CA GLY A 48 15.41 19.82 17.95
C GLY A 48 15.00 20.83 16.88
N VAL A 49 14.54 20.33 15.74
CA VAL A 49 13.93 21.14 14.69
C VAL A 49 12.42 20.92 14.73
N GLU A 50 11.67 22.02 14.81
CA GLU A 50 10.21 22.03 14.72
C GLU A 50 9.77 21.29 13.45
N ILE A 51 8.66 20.54 13.52
CA ILE A 51 8.04 19.97 12.32
C ILE A 51 7.34 21.10 11.58
N GLU A 52 8.12 21.92 10.87
CA GLU A 52 7.61 22.81 9.84
C GLU A 52 6.93 21.93 8.78
N SER A 53 5.60 22.03 8.74
CA SER A 53 4.80 21.55 7.62
C SER A 53 5.43 22.03 6.32
N VAL A 54 5.69 21.12 5.37
CA VAL A 54 6.30 21.45 4.08
C VAL A 54 5.31 22.26 3.21
N THR A 55 5.21 23.56 3.50
CA THR A 55 4.42 24.54 2.78
C THR A 55 5.29 25.35 1.82
N SER A 56 4.91 25.29 0.54
CA SER A 56 5.17 26.32 -0.47
C SER A 56 6.61 26.82 -0.67
N SER A 57 7.39 26.12 -1.50
CA SER A 57 8.58 26.69 -2.16
C SER A 57 8.72 26.37 -3.66
N PHE A 58 7.61 26.00 -4.34
CA PHE A 58 7.49 26.11 -5.80
C PHE A 58 6.29 26.99 -6.16
N ARG A 59 6.55 28.03 -6.96
CA ARG A 59 5.58 29.09 -7.28
C ARG A 59 4.34 28.52 -7.97
N HIS A 60 3.16 28.84 -7.45
CA HIS A 60 1.89 28.52 -8.08
C HIS A 60 1.78 29.14 -9.48
N ASN A 61 2.00 28.34 -10.52
CA ASN A 61 1.16 28.43 -11.71
C ASN A 61 -0.15 27.72 -11.37
N PHE A 62 -1.19 28.49 -11.05
CA PHE A 62 -2.54 27.94 -10.89
C PHE A 62 -2.98 27.29 -12.21
N PRO A 63 -3.54 26.06 -12.19
CA PRO A 63 -4.12 25.48 -13.40
C PRO A 63 -5.29 26.35 -13.85
N LYS A 64 -5.16 26.92 -15.06
CA LYS A 64 -6.17 27.80 -15.64
C LYS A 64 -7.52 27.07 -15.71
N ARG A 65 -8.59 27.70 -15.22
CA ARG A 65 -9.96 27.21 -15.43
C ARG A 65 -10.27 27.22 -16.93
N SER A 66 -10.21 26.05 -17.55
CA SER A 66 -10.68 25.85 -18.93
C SER A 66 -12.20 26.06 -18.98
N ARG A 67 -12.60 27.29 -19.31
CA ARG A 67 -13.98 27.60 -19.70
C ARG A 67 -14.10 27.33 -21.20
N VAL A 68 -14.66 26.17 -21.55
CA VAL A 68 -15.35 26.02 -22.84
C VAL A 68 -16.60 26.88 -22.75
N ALA A 69 -16.75 27.84 -23.67
CA ALA A 69 -17.93 28.69 -23.71
C ALA A 69 -19.16 27.85 -24.09
N LEU A 70 -20.04 27.61 -23.12
CA LEU A 70 -21.43 27.23 -23.33
C LEU A 70 -22.26 28.52 -23.36
N ALA A 71 -23.21 28.60 -24.29
CA ALA A 71 -24.11 29.74 -24.41
C ALA A 71 -25.02 29.84 -23.18
N VAL A 72 -25.21 31.05 -22.67
CA VAL A 72 -26.18 31.36 -21.61
C VAL A 72 -27.48 31.81 -22.26
N GLU A 73 -28.55 31.05 -22.06
CA GLU A 73 -29.93 31.53 -22.20
C GLU A 73 -30.82 30.63 -21.34
N ASN A 74 -31.70 31.24 -20.53
CA ASN A 74 -32.61 30.65 -19.54
C ASN A 74 -31.95 30.07 -18.27
N GLY A 75 -32.21 30.73 -17.14
CA GLY A 75 -31.66 30.37 -15.84
C GLY A 75 -32.24 29.09 -15.25
N GLY A 76 -31.38 28.32 -14.58
CA GLY A 76 -31.72 27.15 -13.78
C GLY A 76 -30.90 27.14 -12.49
N SER A 77 -31.49 26.68 -11.39
CA SER A 77 -30.89 26.76 -10.05
C SER A 77 -29.57 25.99 -9.95
N VAL A 78 -28.61 26.57 -9.23
CA VAL A 78 -27.51 25.80 -8.63
C VAL A 78 -28.12 24.90 -7.54
N VAL A 79 -27.73 23.63 -7.53
CA VAL A 79 -27.92 22.71 -6.39
C VAL A 79 -26.56 22.08 -6.10
N SER A 80 -26.22 21.97 -4.81
CA SER A 80 -24.94 21.48 -4.30
C SER A 80 -24.82 19.95 -4.33
N ASP A 81 -23.58 19.47 -4.24
CA ASP A 81 -23.25 18.06 -4.00
C ASP A 81 -23.91 17.52 -2.71
N ASP A 82 -24.28 16.23 -2.68
CA ASP A 82 -23.67 15.24 -1.77
C ASP A 82 -24.13 13.78 -2.03
N GLU A 83 -23.20 12.85 -1.77
CA GLU A 83 -23.28 11.40 -1.48
C GLU A 83 -23.89 10.36 -2.47
N ASP A 84 -22.98 9.48 -2.92
CA ASP A 84 -23.03 8.00 -3.02
C ASP A 84 -24.17 7.21 -3.70
N GLY A 85 -23.78 6.35 -4.66
CA GLY A 85 -24.59 5.26 -5.20
C GLY A 85 -24.04 4.67 -6.50
N GLU A 86 -23.37 3.52 -6.45
CA GLU A 86 -23.12 2.69 -7.65
C GLU A 86 -24.42 1.97 -8.05
N GLU A 87 -24.96 2.19 -9.25
CA GLU A 87 -25.90 1.24 -9.86
C GLU A 87 -25.97 1.35 -11.40
N ASP A 88 -26.33 0.23 -12.04
CA ASP A 88 -26.12 -0.03 -13.47
C ASP A 88 -27.09 0.68 -14.42
N ALA A 89 -26.59 1.06 -15.60
CA ALA A 89 -27.39 1.62 -16.68
C ALA A 89 -28.10 0.54 -17.51
N GLN A 90 -29.42 0.40 -17.35
CA GLN A 90 -30.30 -0.21 -18.37
C GLN A 90 -31.38 0.78 -18.82
N MET A 91 -31.34 1.15 -20.11
CA MET A 91 -32.35 1.99 -20.76
C MET A 91 -33.62 1.19 -21.05
N GLY A 92 -34.75 1.64 -20.48
CA GLY A 92 -36.10 1.21 -20.84
C GLY A 92 -36.93 2.38 -21.36
N GLN A 93 -37.67 2.17 -22.46
CA GLN A 93 -38.48 3.20 -23.12
C GLN A 93 -39.86 3.38 -22.46
N GLY A 94 -40.42 4.60 -22.54
CA GLY A 94 -41.88 4.80 -22.60
C GLY A 94 -42.43 5.89 -21.68
N GLY A 95 -42.76 7.05 -22.25
CA GLY A 95 -43.47 8.13 -21.55
C GLY A 95 -43.70 9.33 -22.47
N HIS A 96 -44.87 9.38 -23.11
CA HIS A 96 -45.31 10.54 -23.90
C HIS A 96 -45.78 11.62 -22.93
N ASP A 97 -45.27 12.84 -23.05
CA ASP A 97 -46.02 14.03 -22.65
C ASP A 97 -45.65 15.22 -23.54
N THR A 98 -46.63 16.10 -23.77
CA THR A 98 -46.61 17.08 -24.85
C THR A 98 -46.43 18.50 -24.34
N HIS A 99 -45.28 19.11 -24.62
CA HIS A 99 -45.15 20.56 -24.83
C HIS A 99 -44.03 20.83 -25.84
N GLY A 100 -44.28 21.73 -26.79
CA GLY A 100 -43.35 22.01 -27.87
C GLY A 100 -42.26 22.99 -27.45
N ASP A 101 -40.99 22.61 -27.65
CA ASP A 101 -39.85 23.51 -27.66
C ASP A 101 -39.07 23.27 -28.97
N ASP A 102 -39.20 24.21 -29.91
CA ASP A 102 -38.70 24.08 -31.28
C ASP A 102 -37.24 24.54 -31.38
N ARG A 103 -36.35 23.78 -30.74
CA ARG A 103 -34.89 23.97 -30.77
C ARG A 103 -34.19 22.73 -31.35
N SER A 104 -34.14 22.66 -32.68
CA SER A 104 -33.45 21.61 -33.43
C SER A 104 -31.91 21.66 -33.24
N VAL A 105 -31.42 21.15 -32.12
CA VAL A 105 -29.98 20.94 -31.89
C VAL A 105 -29.52 19.72 -32.70
N LEU A 106 -28.54 19.93 -33.57
CA LEU A 106 -28.09 18.92 -34.54
C LEU A 106 -27.42 17.71 -33.85
N SER A 107 -28.08 16.56 -33.91
CA SER A 107 -27.53 15.27 -33.51
C SER A 107 -26.59 14.72 -34.60
N PHE A 108 -25.38 15.27 -34.70
CA PHE A 108 -24.30 14.77 -35.58
C PHE A 108 -23.68 13.45 -35.07
N GLY A 109 -24.50 12.41 -34.93
CA GLY A 109 -24.07 11.07 -34.51
C GLY A 109 -23.42 10.22 -35.61
N HIS A 110 -23.52 10.64 -36.88
CA HIS A 110 -23.20 9.82 -38.06
C HIS A 110 -22.07 10.34 -38.96
N LEU A 111 -21.29 11.33 -38.52
CA LEU A 111 -20.06 11.70 -39.23
C LEU A 111 -18.93 10.72 -38.86
N GLU A 112 -18.99 9.52 -39.44
CA GLU A 112 -17.88 8.57 -39.50
C GLU A 112 -16.81 9.06 -40.50
N ASP A 113 -15.64 8.41 -40.53
CA ASP A 113 -14.42 8.92 -41.16
C ASP A 113 -14.35 8.72 -42.69
N ASP A 114 -15.34 9.21 -43.42
CA ASP A 114 -15.27 9.35 -44.87
C ASP A 114 -14.69 10.73 -45.25
N ASP A 115 -13.46 10.75 -45.77
CA ASP A 115 -12.79 11.92 -46.35
C ASP A 115 -13.21 12.16 -47.83
N ASP A 116 -14.29 11.52 -48.30
CA ASP A 116 -14.70 11.49 -49.71
C ASP A 116 -15.72 12.59 -50.10
N GLU A 117 -15.29 13.40 -51.08
CA GLU A 117 -16.00 14.24 -52.06
C GLU A 117 -17.47 14.70 -51.83
N ASP A 118 -17.64 16.03 -51.66
CA ASP A 118 -18.72 16.88 -52.20
C ASP A 118 -20.16 16.31 -52.30
N GLY A 119 -20.68 15.80 -51.18
CA GLY A 119 -22.05 15.28 -51.05
C GLY A 119 -23.17 16.31 -50.76
N PRO A 120 -24.45 15.86 -50.73
CA PRO A 120 -25.63 16.70 -50.43
C PRO A 120 -25.63 17.31 -49.02
N GLU A 121 -24.81 16.79 -48.10
CA GLU A 121 -24.61 17.37 -46.76
C GLU A 121 -24.07 18.80 -46.81
N ASP A 122 -23.28 19.14 -47.85
CA ASP A 122 -22.65 20.44 -47.97
C ASP A 122 -23.66 21.56 -48.33
N LEU A 123 -24.78 21.18 -48.97
CA LEU A 123 -25.96 22.03 -49.19
C LEU A 123 -26.74 22.23 -47.88
N ILE A 124 -26.96 21.16 -47.11
CA ILE A 124 -27.68 21.21 -45.83
C ILE A 124 -26.92 22.07 -44.82
N GLY A 125 -25.60 21.89 -44.69
CA GLY A 125 -24.74 22.72 -43.83
C GLY A 125 -24.78 24.20 -44.23
N THR A 126 -24.74 24.50 -45.52
CA THR A 126 -24.86 25.88 -46.02
C THR A 126 -26.24 26.48 -45.72
N GLN A 127 -27.33 25.71 -45.90
CA GLN A 127 -28.71 26.15 -45.59
C GLN A 127 -28.92 26.40 -44.09
N ILE A 128 -28.28 25.62 -43.21
CA ILE A 128 -28.33 25.83 -41.76
C ILE A 128 -27.62 27.13 -41.37
N ILE A 129 -26.41 27.38 -41.90
CA ILE A 129 -25.70 28.65 -41.67
C ILE A 129 -26.49 29.81 -42.27
N GLU A 130 -27.10 29.65 -43.44
CA GLU A 130 -27.95 30.67 -44.06
C GLU A 130 -29.19 30.97 -43.19
N LYS A 131 -29.84 29.95 -42.59
CA LYS A 131 -30.93 30.16 -41.61
C LYS A 131 -30.43 30.94 -40.38
N GLN A 132 -29.31 30.52 -39.79
CA GLN A 132 -28.71 31.18 -38.61
C GLN A 132 -28.25 32.61 -38.89
N MET A 133 -27.74 32.89 -40.11
CA MET A 133 -27.32 34.23 -40.53
C MET A 133 -28.50 35.14 -40.90
N ARG A 134 -29.67 34.57 -41.25
CA ARG A 134 -30.94 35.27 -41.44
C ARG A 134 -31.70 35.51 -40.12
N GLU A 135 -31.46 34.71 -39.08
CA GLU A 135 -31.94 34.96 -37.71
C GLU A 135 -31.20 36.19 -37.12
N HIS A 136 -31.75 37.39 -37.36
CA HIS A 136 -31.15 38.65 -36.91
C HIS A 136 -31.03 38.76 -35.38
N ARG A 137 -29.84 38.47 -34.85
CA ARG A 137 -29.40 38.93 -33.53
C ARG A 137 -28.58 40.20 -33.69
N GLU A 138 -29.10 41.33 -33.25
CA GLU A 138 -28.37 42.60 -33.23
C GLU A 138 -27.22 42.55 -32.20
N ASN A 139 -26.09 43.17 -32.54
CA ASN A 139 -24.94 43.23 -31.64
C ASN A 139 -25.18 44.22 -30.50
N ILE A 140 -25.57 43.68 -29.34
CA ILE A 140 -25.73 44.43 -28.09
C ILE A 140 -24.38 44.61 -27.39
N ALA A 141 -24.15 45.79 -26.82
CA ALA A 141 -22.94 46.12 -26.08
C ALA A 141 -22.81 45.28 -24.80
N SER A 142 -21.68 44.59 -24.63
CA SER A 142 -21.34 43.88 -23.38
C SER A 142 -20.97 44.86 -22.25
N ASP A 143 -21.25 44.46 -21.02
CA ASP A 143 -20.97 45.22 -19.80
C ASP A 143 -19.55 44.97 -19.25
N GLU A 144 -18.84 43.98 -19.78
CA GLU A 144 -17.51 43.53 -19.38
C GLU A 144 -16.53 43.46 -20.57
N GLY A 145 -15.22 43.54 -20.32
CA GLY A 145 -14.18 43.32 -21.34
C GLY A 145 -14.07 44.34 -22.49
N VAL A 146 -15.04 45.23 -22.66
CA VAL A 146 -15.06 46.31 -23.68
C VAL A 146 -13.99 47.37 -23.39
N ILE A 147 -13.25 47.81 -24.41
CA ILE A 147 -12.27 48.89 -24.28
C ILE A 147 -12.98 50.25 -24.36
N GLU A 148 -12.90 51.07 -23.31
CA GLU A 148 -13.53 52.39 -23.24
C GLU A 148 -12.63 53.53 -23.72
N GLU A 149 -11.33 53.47 -23.41
CA GLU A 149 -10.37 54.53 -23.76
C GLU A 149 -8.97 53.97 -24.00
N VAL A 150 -8.30 54.45 -25.05
CA VAL A 150 -6.85 54.28 -25.26
C VAL A 150 -6.18 55.65 -25.14
N PHE A 151 -5.21 55.74 -24.22
CA PHE A 151 -4.46 56.95 -23.90
C PHE A 151 -2.97 56.73 -24.09
N CYS A 152 -2.29 57.67 -24.73
CA CYS A 152 -0.85 57.66 -24.98
C CYS A 152 -0.25 59.02 -24.64
N ARG A 153 0.92 59.04 -24.01
CA ARG A 153 1.75 60.23 -23.79
C ARG A 153 3.18 59.94 -24.24
N ASN A 154 3.76 60.85 -25.01
CA ASN A 154 5.13 60.78 -25.54
C ASN A 154 5.42 59.46 -26.30
N PHE A 155 4.47 58.99 -27.12
CA PHE A 155 4.52 57.69 -27.78
C PHE A 155 4.50 57.86 -29.30
N MET A 156 5.49 57.29 -29.99
CA MET A 156 5.73 57.46 -31.43
C MET A 156 5.70 58.95 -31.84
N CYS A 157 4.85 59.36 -32.77
CA CYS A 157 4.68 60.78 -33.15
C CYS A 157 3.82 61.59 -32.17
N HIS A 158 3.10 60.96 -31.24
CA HIS A 158 2.09 61.61 -30.39
C HIS A 158 2.66 62.10 -29.06
N THR A 159 2.57 63.42 -28.81
CA THR A 159 2.87 64.00 -27.49
C THR A 159 1.80 63.61 -26.47
N LYS A 160 0.51 63.68 -26.87
CA LYS A 160 -0.64 63.25 -26.08
C LYS A 160 -1.76 62.84 -27.03
N LEU A 161 -2.18 61.58 -26.99
CA LEU A 161 -3.30 61.04 -27.76
C LEU A 161 -4.30 60.41 -26.79
N ARG A 162 -5.60 60.66 -27.02
CA ARG A 162 -6.70 60.06 -26.24
C ARG A 162 -7.85 59.74 -27.18
N ILE A 163 -8.19 58.46 -27.31
CA ILE A 163 -9.34 58.01 -28.10
C ILE A 163 -10.31 57.28 -27.18
N LYS A 164 -11.52 57.84 -27.04
CA LYS A 164 -12.63 57.25 -26.29
C LYS A 164 -13.49 56.41 -27.24
N LEU A 165 -13.32 55.11 -27.22
CA LEU A 165 -14.03 54.18 -28.09
C LEU A 165 -15.52 54.07 -27.69
N GLY A 166 -16.35 53.67 -28.64
CA GLY A 166 -17.72 53.19 -28.42
C GLY A 166 -17.72 51.67 -28.21
N PRO A 167 -18.80 51.10 -27.63
CA PRO A 167 -18.82 49.70 -27.23
C PRO A 167 -18.91 48.70 -28.39
N LEU A 168 -19.36 49.14 -29.57
CA LEU A 168 -19.58 48.31 -30.76
C LEU A 168 -18.52 48.59 -31.83
N ILE A 169 -18.87 49.33 -32.89
CA ILE A 169 -18.01 49.54 -34.05
C ILE A 169 -17.25 50.87 -33.93
N ASN A 170 -15.93 50.83 -34.11
CA ASN A 170 -15.06 52.00 -34.05
C ASN A 170 -14.23 52.11 -35.32
N PHE A 171 -14.30 53.24 -36.00
CA PHE A 171 -13.40 53.59 -37.10
C PHE A 171 -12.39 54.64 -36.66
N ILE A 172 -11.12 54.43 -36.97
CA ILE A 172 -10.04 55.43 -36.79
C ILE A 172 -9.53 55.79 -38.19
N VAL A 173 -9.78 57.03 -38.61
CA VAL A 173 -9.57 57.48 -39.98
C VAL A 173 -8.55 58.61 -40.01
N GLY A 174 -7.58 58.57 -40.93
CA GLY A 174 -6.65 59.68 -41.13
C GLY A 174 -5.59 59.43 -42.20
N HIS A 175 -5.09 60.49 -42.81
CA HIS A 175 -4.08 60.39 -43.87
C HIS A 175 -2.83 59.62 -43.43
N ASN A 176 -2.12 59.02 -44.38
CA ASN A 176 -0.85 58.33 -44.11
C ASN A 176 0.16 59.29 -43.45
N GLY A 177 0.80 58.83 -42.38
CA GLY A 177 1.66 59.65 -41.51
C GLY A 177 0.98 60.25 -40.27
N SER A 178 -0.37 60.30 -40.19
CA SER A 178 -1.12 60.80 -39.01
C SER A 178 -0.92 60.00 -37.70
N GLY A 179 -0.17 58.90 -37.75
CA GLY A 179 0.08 58.05 -36.58
C GLY A 179 -1.13 57.23 -36.12
N LYS A 180 -2.10 56.95 -37.00
CA LYS A 180 -3.31 56.17 -36.69
C LYS A 180 -3.01 54.79 -36.09
N SER A 181 -2.08 54.03 -36.67
CA SER A 181 -1.68 52.70 -36.17
C SER A 181 -1.03 52.73 -34.79
N ALA A 182 -0.56 53.88 -34.30
CA ALA A 182 -0.03 54.02 -32.94
C ALA A 182 -1.10 53.71 -31.88
N VAL A 183 -2.39 53.86 -32.19
CA VAL A 183 -3.49 53.47 -31.28
C VAL A 183 -3.50 51.97 -31.05
N LEU A 184 -3.36 51.19 -32.13
CA LEU A 184 -3.33 49.73 -32.03
C LEU A 184 -2.03 49.22 -31.40
N THR A 185 -0.89 49.84 -31.73
CA THR A 185 0.38 49.52 -31.06
C THR A 185 0.34 49.88 -29.57
N ALA A 186 -0.30 51.00 -29.20
CA ALA A 186 -0.49 51.36 -27.80
C ALA A 186 -1.40 50.36 -27.06
N LEU A 187 -2.50 49.94 -27.67
CA LEU A 187 -3.41 48.94 -27.11
C LEU A 187 -2.67 47.61 -26.85
N THR A 188 -1.99 47.08 -27.88
CA THR A 188 -1.28 45.79 -27.79
C THR A 188 -0.14 45.82 -26.77
N VAL A 189 0.71 46.85 -26.82
CA VAL A 189 1.84 47.01 -25.90
C VAL A 189 1.35 47.29 -24.47
N CYS A 190 0.30 48.08 -24.26
CA CYS A 190 -0.23 48.33 -22.92
C CYS A 190 -0.84 47.07 -22.29
N LEU A 191 -1.50 46.23 -23.08
CA LEU A 191 -2.11 44.96 -22.65
C LEU A 191 -1.14 43.77 -22.72
N GLY A 192 0.17 44.00 -22.59
CA GLY A 192 1.11 42.94 -22.25
C GLY A 192 1.94 42.37 -23.40
N GLU A 193 1.71 42.77 -24.65
CA GLU A 193 2.45 42.23 -25.81
C GLU A 193 3.87 42.82 -25.93
N SER A 194 4.75 42.09 -26.61
CA SER A 194 6.13 42.48 -26.90
C SER A 194 6.20 43.45 -28.08
N ALA A 195 6.94 44.56 -27.89
CA ALA A 195 7.20 45.56 -28.92
C ALA A 195 7.67 44.94 -30.25
N ARG A 196 8.55 43.93 -30.21
CA ARG A 196 9.10 43.26 -31.40
C ARG A 196 8.03 42.65 -32.31
N LYS A 197 6.97 42.07 -31.74
CA LYS A 197 5.88 41.43 -32.51
C LYS A 197 4.94 42.43 -33.19
N THR A 198 5.02 43.71 -32.85
CA THR A 198 4.15 44.73 -33.44
C THR A 198 4.63 45.23 -34.81
N ASN A 199 5.81 44.81 -35.26
CA ASN A 199 6.52 45.26 -36.47
C ASN A 199 6.79 46.78 -36.58
N ARG A 200 6.36 47.59 -35.60
CA ARG A 200 6.56 49.05 -35.55
C ARG A 200 7.74 49.47 -34.64
N GLY A 201 8.57 48.55 -34.14
CA GLY A 201 9.80 48.88 -33.40
C GLY A 201 10.45 47.71 -32.65
N GLY A 202 11.78 47.57 -32.75
CA GLY A 202 12.55 46.46 -32.15
C GLY A 202 12.67 46.48 -30.60
N SER A 203 12.32 47.60 -29.95
CA SER A 203 12.24 47.71 -28.48
C SER A 203 11.30 48.83 -28.05
N LEU A 204 10.82 48.78 -26.80
CA LEU A 204 10.00 49.84 -26.20
C LEU A 204 10.70 51.21 -26.23
N LYS A 205 12.04 51.25 -26.11
CA LYS A 205 12.81 52.50 -26.13
C LYS A 205 12.67 53.22 -27.48
N GLY A 206 12.56 52.48 -28.58
CA GLY A 206 12.33 53.02 -29.93
C GLY A 206 10.89 53.49 -30.20
N MET A 207 9.96 53.22 -29.29
CA MET A 207 8.57 53.69 -29.37
C MET A 207 8.30 54.95 -28.54
N ILE A 208 9.29 55.45 -27.80
CA ILE A 208 9.23 56.74 -27.11
C ILE A 208 9.39 57.85 -28.15
N LYS A 209 8.59 58.92 -28.06
CA LYS A 209 8.67 60.06 -28.97
C LYS A 209 10.07 60.69 -28.96
N ASN A 210 10.60 61.01 -30.14
CA ASN A 210 11.90 61.66 -30.29
C ASN A 210 11.99 62.93 -29.41
N GLY A 211 13.09 63.06 -28.67
CA GLY A 211 13.31 64.15 -27.72
C GLY A 211 12.63 63.97 -26.35
N GLN A 212 12.03 62.82 -26.04
CA GLN A 212 11.42 62.53 -24.73
C GLN A 212 12.14 61.38 -24.00
N GLU A 213 12.12 61.40 -22.66
CA GLU A 213 12.79 60.38 -21.83
C GLU A 213 11.91 59.16 -21.50
N SER A 214 10.59 59.36 -21.46
CA SER A 214 9.62 58.33 -21.06
C SER A 214 8.29 58.48 -21.79
N ALA A 215 7.63 57.35 -22.01
CA ALA A 215 6.27 57.25 -22.52
C ALA A 215 5.33 56.58 -21.50
N THR A 216 4.06 56.98 -21.54
CA THR A 216 2.99 56.38 -20.74
C THR A 216 1.86 55.94 -21.67
N LEU A 217 1.44 54.69 -21.54
CA LEU A 217 0.25 54.14 -22.16
C LEU A 217 -0.77 53.85 -21.08
N ALA A 218 -2.06 54.07 -21.35
CA ALA A 218 -3.13 53.56 -20.52
C ALA A 218 -4.31 53.08 -21.36
N VAL A 219 -4.88 51.94 -20.99
CA VAL A 219 -6.06 51.34 -21.60
C VAL A 219 -7.11 51.15 -20.51
N LYS A 220 -8.30 51.73 -20.73
CA LYS A 220 -9.45 51.58 -19.84
C LYS A 220 -10.39 50.51 -20.36
N ILE A 221 -10.69 49.53 -19.53
CA ILE A 221 -11.54 48.36 -19.80
C ILE A 221 -12.79 48.44 -18.91
N ARG A 222 -13.96 48.15 -19.47
CA ARG A 222 -15.22 48.11 -18.73
C ARG A 222 -15.28 46.88 -17.81
N ASN A 223 -15.85 47.06 -16.61
CA ASN A 223 -15.94 46.02 -15.58
C ASN A 223 -17.28 46.10 -14.86
N ARG A 224 -18.38 45.73 -15.54
CA ARG A 224 -19.76 45.78 -15.02
C ARG A 224 -20.47 44.44 -15.26
N GLY A 225 -21.73 44.35 -14.84
CA GLY A 225 -22.54 43.14 -14.97
C GLY A 225 -22.08 41.99 -14.07
N GLU A 226 -22.71 40.84 -14.24
CA GLU A 226 -22.35 39.59 -13.53
C GLU A 226 -20.96 39.06 -13.97
N GLY A 227 -20.51 39.41 -15.18
CA GLY A 227 -19.20 39.09 -15.73
C GLY A 227 -18.04 39.98 -15.26
N ALA A 228 -18.21 40.77 -14.19
CA ALA A 228 -17.17 41.68 -13.71
C ALA A 228 -15.99 40.94 -13.03
N TYR A 229 -14.76 41.26 -13.44
CA TYR A 229 -13.54 40.82 -12.77
C TYR A 229 -13.35 41.56 -11.43
N LYS A 230 -13.51 40.81 -10.33
CA LYS A 230 -13.26 41.26 -8.94
C LYS A 230 -13.84 42.67 -8.67
N PRO A 231 -15.16 42.87 -8.81
CA PRO A 231 -15.79 44.19 -8.81
C PRO A 231 -15.54 44.97 -7.52
N GLU A 232 -15.39 44.30 -6.37
CA GLU A 232 -15.07 44.96 -5.10
C GLU A 232 -13.68 45.63 -5.06
N LEU A 233 -12.70 45.09 -5.80
CA LEU A 233 -11.34 45.65 -5.85
C LEU A 233 -11.20 46.74 -6.92
N PHE A 234 -11.87 46.56 -8.06
CA PHE A 234 -11.67 47.38 -9.25
C PHE A 234 -12.84 48.35 -9.55
N GLY A 235 -14.04 48.10 -9.03
CA GLY A 235 -15.25 48.84 -9.38
C GLY A 235 -15.60 48.70 -10.87
N THR A 236 -16.34 49.69 -11.39
CA THR A 236 -17.02 49.65 -12.71
C THR A 236 -16.12 49.68 -13.95
N SER A 237 -14.81 49.89 -13.76
CA SER A 237 -13.82 49.91 -14.84
C SER A 237 -12.40 49.71 -14.32
N ILE A 238 -11.57 49.07 -15.14
CA ILE A 238 -10.16 48.77 -14.85
C ILE A 238 -9.29 49.59 -15.78
N THR A 239 -8.27 50.26 -15.27
CA THR A 239 -7.27 50.94 -16.10
C THR A 239 -5.93 50.23 -16.00
N VAL A 240 -5.47 49.67 -17.12
CA VAL A 240 -4.11 49.14 -17.28
C VAL A 240 -3.24 50.31 -17.72
N GLU A 241 -2.25 50.71 -16.92
CA GLU A 241 -1.25 51.73 -17.26
C GLU A 241 0.12 51.06 -17.43
N ARG A 242 0.82 51.32 -18.53
CA ARG A 242 2.20 50.88 -18.78
C ARG A 242 3.10 52.09 -18.96
N ASN A 243 4.10 52.23 -18.09
CA ASN A 243 5.11 53.29 -18.19
C ASN A 243 6.45 52.68 -18.60
N PHE A 244 7.16 53.32 -19.52
CA PHE A 244 8.52 52.92 -19.88
C PHE A 244 9.44 54.10 -20.25
N SER A 245 10.73 53.96 -19.98
CA SER A 245 11.74 55.02 -20.14
C SER A 245 12.98 54.57 -20.91
N ARG A 246 13.75 55.53 -21.44
CA ARG A 246 15.04 55.28 -22.09
C ARG A 246 16.08 54.69 -21.12
N SER A 247 16.00 55.03 -19.84
CA SER A 247 16.81 54.44 -18.75
C SER A 247 16.49 52.97 -18.46
N GLY A 248 15.39 52.42 -18.99
CA GLY A 248 15.06 50.99 -18.89
C GLY A 248 14.04 50.63 -17.81
N ASN A 249 13.54 51.60 -17.03
CA ASN A 249 12.35 51.38 -16.20
C ASN A 249 11.16 51.04 -17.12
N ASN A 250 10.49 49.92 -16.87
CA ASN A 250 9.29 49.47 -17.58
C ASN A 250 8.40 48.73 -16.57
N GLY A 251 7.21 49.25 -16.31
CA GLY A 251 6.31 48.71 -15.29
C GLY A 251 4.83 48.89 -15.63
N TYR A 252 4.03 47.97 -15.12
CA TYR A 252 2.58 47.99 -15.21
C TYR A 252 1.97 48.51 -13.91
N LYS A 253 0.81 49.17 -14.02
CA LYS A 253 -0.08 49.48 -12.90
C LYS A 253 -1.51 49.14 -13.33
N LEU A 254 -2.17 48.31 -12.54
CA LEU A 254 -3.58 48.00 -12.63
C LEU A 254 -4.29 48.90 -11.64
N LYS A 255 -5.20 49.75 -12.13
CA LYS A 255 -5.95 50.72 -11.34
C LYS A 255 -7.44 50.42 -11.34
N ASN A 256 -8.11 50.79 -10.25
CA ASN A 256 -9.56 50.73 -10.13
C ASN A 256 -10.25 51.94 -10.79
N SER A 257 -11.58 51.95 -10.76
CA SER A 257 -12.44 53.03 -11.28
C SER A 257 -12.18 54.43 -10.67
N GLN A 258 -11.47 54.53 -9.55
CA GLN A 258 -11.07 55.77 -8.88
C GLN A 258 -9.59 56.15 -9.18
N ASP A 259 -8.96 55.54 -10.17
CA ASP A 259 -7.54 55.69 -10.55
C ASP A 259 -6.53 55.29 -9.44
N LYS A 260 -6.98 54.59 -8.39
CA LYS A 260 -6.11 54.04 -7.34
C LYS A 260 -5.44 52.76 -7.83
N VAL A 261 -4.12 52.67 -7.66
CA VAL A 261 -3.32 51.49 -8.02
C VAL A 261 -3.67 50.32 -7.08
N VAL A 262 -4.10 49.19 -7.67
CA VAL A 262 -4.43 47.93 -6.98
C VAL A 262 -3.28 46.92 -7.10
N SER A 263 -2.57 46.90 -8.24
CA SER A 263 -1.49 45.93 -8.49
C SER A 263 -0.46 46.47 -9.48
N THR A 264 0.79 46.02 -9.37
CA THR A 264 1.87 46.27 -10.34
C THR A 264 2.44 44.99 -10.97
N LYS A 265 1.93 43.81 -10.56
CA LYS A 265 2.40 42.50 -11.03
C LYS A 265 1.89 42.19 -12.43
N ARG A 266 2.78 41.72 -13.33
CA ARG A 266 2.42 41.28 -14.70
C ARG A 266 1.44 40.10 -14.72
N SER A 267 1.56 39.16 -13.77
CA SER A 267 0.67 38.00 -13.66
C SER A 267 -0.79 38.39 -13.43
N HIS A 268 -1.06 39.41 -12.61
CA HIS A 268 -2.43 39.90 -12.41
C HIS A 268 -3.02 40.56 -13.67
N LEU A 269 -2.17 41.01 -14.61
CA LEU A 269 -2.62 41.44 -15.93
C LEU A 269 -2.90 40.23 -16.84
N ASP A 270 -2.12 39.15 -16.77
CA ASP A 270 -2.45 37.91 -17.48
C ASP A 270 -3.77 37.30 -16.98
N ASP A 271 -3.98 37.23 -15.66
CA ASP A 271 -5.23 36.77 -15.05
C ASP A 271 -6.45 37.59 -15.52
N LEU A 272 -6.29 38.90 -15.67
CA LEU A 272 -7.32 39.82 -16.15
C LEU A 272 -7.65 39.58 -17.63
N LEU A 273 -6.61 39.45 -18.46
CA LEU A 273 -6.75 39.23 -19.90
C LEU A 273 -7.35 37.85 -20.21
N ASP A 274 -6.91 36.80 -19.50
CA ASP A 274 -7.48 35.47 -19.62
C ASP A 274 -8.94 35.42 -19.14
N TYR A 275 -9.29 36.12 -18.05
CA TYR A 275 -10.66 36.15 -17.53
C TYR A 275 -11.66 36.79 -18.52
N PHE A 276 -11.29 37.91 -19.14
CA PHE A 276 -12.10 38.54 -20.18
C PHE A 276 -11.90 37.92 -21.59
N GLY A 277 -11.02 36.93 -21.75
CA GLY A 277 -10.71 36.36 -23.05
C GLY A 277 -10.07 37.36 -24.03
N LEU A 278 -9.35 38.37 -23.56
CA LEU A 278 -8.70 39.41 -24.37
C LEU A 278 -7.43 38.86 -25.03
N GLN A 279 -7.59 38.26 -26.22
CA GLN A 279 -6.51 37.60 -26.97
C GLN A 279 -5.66 38.60 -27.78
N ILE A 280 -4.94 39.47 -27.08
CA ILE A 280 -4.13 40.55 -27.70
C ILE A 280 -2.94 40.00 -28.51
N ASP A 281 -2.48 38.80 -28.16
CA ASP A 281 -1.37 38.07 -28.77
C ASP A 281 -1.74 37.31 -30.06
N ASN A 282 -3.04 37.13 -30.29
CA ASN A 282 -3.56 36.35 -31.40
C ASN A 282 -3.52 37.19 -32.69
N PRO A 283 -2.74 36.78 -33.72
CA PRO A 283 -2.55 37.59 -34.92
C PRO A 283 -3.84 37.76 -35.74
N ILE A 284 -4.80 36.82 -35.65
CA ILE A 284 -6.10 36.95 -36.34
C ILE A 284 -7.04 37.90 -35.57
N ASN A 285 -6.85 38.03 -34.26
CA ASN A 285 -7.64 38.94 -33.41
C ASN A 285 -7.19 40.40 -33.55
N VAL A 286 -5.88 40.60 -33.68
CA VAL A 286 -5.23 41.89 -33.90
C VAL A 286 -4.38 41.84 -35.16
N LEU A 287 -5.01 42.10 -36.30
CA LEU A 287 -4.37 42.08 -37.60
C LEU A 287 -3.67 43.45 -37.83
N THR A 288 -2.35 43.48 -37.73
CA THR A 288 -1.54 44.64 -38.13
C THR A 288 -1.41 44.73 -39.65
N GLN A 289 -1.07 45.90 -40.18
CA GLN A 289 -0.87 46.11 -41.63
C GLN A 289 0.02 45.05 -42.30
N ASP A 290 1.15 44.69 -41.68
CA ASP A 290 2.09 43.71 -42.26
C ASP A 290 1.58 42.28 -42.14
N LEU A 291 0.93 41.92 -41.03
CA LEU A 291 0.30 40.61 -40.85
C LEU A 291 -0.89 40.43 -41.80
N ALA A 292 -1.69 41.48 -41.99
CA ALA A 292 -2.73 41.54 -43.01
C ALA A 292 -2.12 41.32 -44.40
N ARG A 293 -1.04 42.02 -44.76
CA ARG A 293 -0.37 41.81 -46.05
C ARG A 293 0.13 40.38 -46.24
N GLN A 294 0.80 39.79 -45.24
CA GLN A 294 1.26 38.40 -45.28
C GLN A 294 0.09 37.42 -45.48
N PHE A 295 -1.01 37.62 -44.74
CA PHE A 295 -2.22 36.80 -44.84
C PHE A 295 -2.90 36.94 -46.20
N LEU A 296 -3.11 38.19 -46.68
CA LEU A 296 -3.87 38.56 -47.88
C LEU A 296 -3.16 38.29 -49.22
N SER A 297 -1.82 38.34 -49.29
CA SER A 297 -1.12 38.51 -50.59
C SER A 297 -0.01 37.52 -50.92
N GLY A 298 0.49 36.72 -49.97
CA GLY A 298 1.66 35.85 -50.23
C GLY A 298 1.82 34.60 -49.37
N SER A 299 0.80 34.22 -48.59
CA SER A 299 0.87 33.05 -47.70
C SER A 299 0.73 31.72 -48.44
N SER A 300 1.61 30.77 -48.11
CA SER A 300 1.51 29.37 -48.54
C SER A 300 0.34 28.63 -47.87
N PRO A 301 -0.14 27.50 -48.42
CA PRO A 301 -1.22 26.72 -47.80
C PRO A 301 -0.93 26.29 -46.35
N SER A 302 0.34 25.99 -46.03
CA SER A 302 0.71 25.60 -44.65
C SER A 302 0.75 26.79 -43.70
N GLU A 303 1.16 27.98 -44.15
CA GLU A 303 1.08 29.20 -43.35
C GLU A 303 -0.38 29.59 -43.06
N LYS A 304 -1.28 29.49 -44.05
CA LYS A 304 -2.72 29.70 -43.84
C LYS A 304 -3.30 28.75 -42.81
N TYR A 305 -2.93 27.47 -42.87
CA TYR A 305 -3.33 26.47 -41.87
C TYR A 305 -2.78 26.81 -40.48
N LYS A 306 -1.51 27.25 -40.38
CA LYS A 306 -0.90 27.69 -39.12
C LYS A 306 -1.59 28.94 -38.56
N PHE A 307 -1.99 29.89 -39.42
CA PHE A 307 -2.82 31.03 -39.02
C PHE A 307 -4.18 30.58 -38.48
N PHE A 308 -4.88 29.65 -39.14
CA PHE A 308 -6.15 29.08 -38.66
C PHE A 308 -6.01 28.40 -37.28
N ILE A 309 -5.04 27.48 -37.12
CA ILE A 309 -4.81 26.73 -35.88
C ILE A 309 -4.38 27.63 -34.70
N ARG A 310 -3.58 28.68 -34.97
CA ARG A 310 -3.22 29.69 -33.96
C ARG A 310 -4.37 30.64 -33.64
N GLY A 311 -5.09 31.10 -34.67
CA GLY A 311 -6.22 32.02 -34.54
C GLY A 311 -7.36 31.45 -33.71
N THR A 312 -7.61 30.14 -33.86
CA THR A 312 -8.61 29.39 -33.10
C THR A 312 -8.10 28.87 -31.75
N ARG A 313 -6.83 29.13 -31.39
CA ARG A 313 -6.11 28.60 -30.22
C ARG A 313 -6.14 27.06 -30.08
N LEU A 314 -6.33 26.35 -31.18
CA LEU A 314 -6.23 24.88 -31.20
C LEU A 314 -4.81 24.39 -30.92
N GLU A 315 -3.78 25.17 -31.27
CA GLU A 315 -2.36 24.91 -30.94
C GLU A 315 -2.10 24.95 -29.43
N ASP A 316 -2.67 25.94 -28.72
CA ASP A 316 -2.46 26.09 -27.29
C ASP A 316 -3.08 24.92 -26.51
N LEU A 317 -4.29 24.48 -26.92
CA LEU A 317 -4.95 23.32 -26.33
C LEU A 317 -4.17 22.03 -26.58
N ASP A 318 -3.63 21.83 -27.79
CA ASP A 318 -2.83 20.64 -28.11
C ASP A 318 -1.53 20.61 -27.28
N ARG A 319 -0.82 21.74 -27.20
CA ARG A 319 0.36 21.89 -26.35
C ARG A 319 0.05 21.60 -24.87
N ASP A 320 -1.05 22.13 -24.34
CA ASP A 320 -1.45 21.88 -22.96
C ASP A 320 -1.76 20.38 -22.72
N TYR A 321 -2.33 19.67 -23.68
CA TYR A 321 -2.54 18.22 -23.60
C TYR A 321 -1.24 17.41 -23.72
N ASN A 322 -0.27 17.86 -24.52
CA ASN A 322 1.03 17.21 -24.63
C ASN A 322 1.83 17.36 -23.31
N VAL A 323 1.73 18.52 -22.64
CA VAL A 323 2.28 18.71 -21.28
C VAL A 323 1.53 17.84 -20.24
N MET A 324 0.23 17.60 -20.40
CA MET A 324 -0.50 16.64 -19.55
C MET A 324 -0.02 15.21 -19.79
N GLU A 325 0.26 14.82 -21.03
CA GLU A 325 0.80 13.50 -21.39
C GLU A 325 2.19 13.27 -20.77
N GLU A 326 3.15 14.17 -20.98
CA GLU A 326 4.49 14.05 -20.37
C GLU A 326 4.44 13.91 -18.83
N ASN A 327 3.53 14.63 -18.18
CA ASN A 327 3.35 14.54 -16.74
C ASN A 327 2.69 13.23 -16.31
N LEU A 328 1.84 12.67 -17.16
CA LEU A 328 1.23 11.36 -16.96
C LEU A 328 2.29 10.25 -17.10
N ASP A 329 3.18 10.33 -18.08
CA ASP A 329 4.30 9.39 -18.25
C ASP A 329 5.23 9.41 -17.03
N LYS A 330 5.57 10.61 -16.54
CA LYS A 330 6.36 10.80 -15.30
C LYS A 330 5.65 10.19 -14.07
N ILE A 331 4.31 10.20 -14.02
CA ILE A 331 3.53 9.55 -12.97
C ILE A 331 3.56 8.02 -13.14
N GLN A 332 3.36 7.50 -14.36
CA GLN A 332 3.40 6.06 -14.65
C GLN A 332 4.77 5.45 -14.32
N ALA A 333 5.87 6.12 -14.69
CA ALA A 333 7.23 5.68 -14.34
C ALA A 333 7.44 5.59 -12.81
N LYS A 334 6.92 6.56 -12.04
CA LYS A 334 6.96 6.52 -10.56
C LYS A 334 6.08 5.40 -9.97
N LEU A 335 4.95 5.07 -10.63
CA LEU A 335 4.10 3.96 -10.22
C LEU A 335 4.73 2.60 -10.52
N ALA A 336 5.48 2.46 -11.63
CA ALA A 336 6.27 1.27 -11.92
C ALA A 336 7.34 1.04 -10.85
N SER A 337 8.18 2.05 -10.56
CA SER A 337 9.19 1.97 -9.49
C SER A 337 8.58 1.59 -8.12
N ARG A 338 7.46 2.22 -7.72
CA ARG A 338 6.77 1.86 -6.46
C ARG A 338 6.18 0.45 -6.46
N LYS A 339 5.83 -0.10 -7.63
CA LYS A 339 5.35 -1.49 -7.76
C LYS A 339 6.50 -2.49 -7.54
N ASP A 340 7.71 -2.14 -7.97
CA ASP A 340 8.90 -2.98 -7.83
C ASP A 340 9.42 -3.02 -6.37
N ASP A 341 9.12 -2.00 -5.56
CA ASP A 341 9.40 -1.98 -4.11
C ASP A 341 8.51 -2.95 -3.30
N ILE A 342 7.26 -3.21 -3.76
CA ILE A 342 6.27 -4.01 -3.02
C ILE A 342 6.73 -5.46 -2.75
N PRO A 343 7.33 -6.21 -3.70
CA PRO A 343 7.95 -7.50 -3.43
C PRO A 343 8.96 -7.47 -2.27
N GLY A 344 9.75 -6.40 -2.13
CA GLY A 344 10.71 -6.24 -1.03
C GLY A 344 10.04 -6.04 0.33
N LEU A 345 8.98 -5.23 0.38
CA LEU A 345 8.16 -5.07 1.59
C LEU A 345 7.42 -6.37 1.95
N LYS A 346 6.89 -7.08 0.95
CA LYS A 346 6.24 -8.38 1.13
C LYS A 346 7.18 -9.41 1.73
N LEU A 347 8.42 -9.50 1.23
CA LEU A 347 9.43 -10.41 1.76
C LEU A 347 9.72 -10.12 3.25
N ARG A 348 9.86 -8.84 3.63
CA ARG A 348 10.05 -8.43 5.04
C ARG A 348 8.85 -8.81 5.91
N TYR A 349 7.64 -8.63 5.40
CA TYR A 349 6.41 -9.06 6.09
C TYR A 349 6.37 -10.59 6.27
N ASP A 350 6.62 -11.36 5.21
CA ASP A 350 6.60 -12.82 5.23
C ASP A 350 7.70 -13.38 6.17
N GLU A 351 8.90 -12.78 6.17
CA GLU A 351 9.97 -13.10 7.12
C GLU A 351 9.56 -12.80 8.58
N ALA A 352 8.99 -11.64 8.86
CA ALA A 352 8.56 -11.26 10.20
C ALA A 352 7.42 -12.18 10.69
N ALA A 353 6.49 -12.55 9.80
CA ALA A 353 5.42 -13.50 10.07
C ALA A 353 5.98 -14.90 10.37
N ALA A 354 6.97 -15.35 9.61
CA ALA A 354 7.65 -16.63 9.85
C ALA A 354 8.40 -16.65 11.20
N ARG A 355 9.05 -15.54 11.59
CA ARG A 355 9.71 -15.41 12.91
C ARG A 355 8.68 -15.44 14.05
N LYS A 356 7.58 -14.67 13.93
CA LYS A 356 6.47 -14.69 14.90
C LYS A 356 5.86 -16.10 15.06
N LYS A 357 5.61 -16.81 13.96
CA LYS A 357 5.07 -18.19 13.97
C LYS A 357 6.03 -19.23 14.57
N LYS A 358 7.35 -19.01 14.52
CA LYS A 358 8.30 -19.84 15.28
C LYS A 358 8.11 -19.65 16.79
N LEU A 359 7.86 -18.42 17.23
CA LEU A 359 7.71 -18.07 18.64
C LEU A 359 6.37 -18.51 19.25
N GLU A 360 5.30 -18.68 18.47
CA GLU A 360 4.05 -19.31 18.93
C GLU A 360 4.29 -20.72 19.53
N LYS A 361 5.37 -21.41 19.13
CA LYS A 361 5.80 -22.67 19.74
C LYS A 361 6.46 -22.46 21.11
N ALA A 362 7.17 -21.36 21.32
CA ALA A 362 7.75 -20.99 22.62
C ALA A 362 6.65 -20.68 23.65
N ALA A 363 5.50 -20.13 23.25
CA ALA A 363 4.34 -19.91 24.14
C ALA A 363 3.76 -21.20 24.76
N THR A 364 4.06 -22.39 24.21
CA THR A 364 3.75 -23.67 24.89
C THR A 364 4.79 -24.04 25.95
N ILE A 365 6.06 -23.70 25.74
CA ILE A 365 7.14 -23.83 26.73
C ILE A 365 6.88 -22.86 27.89
N GLY A 366 6.50 -21.61 27.61
CA GLY A 366 6.13 -20.61 28.63
C GLY A 366 4.96 -21.05 29.52
N ARG A 367 3.92 -21.66 28.96
CA ARG A 367 2.83 -22.28 29.74
C ARG A 367 3.32 -23.42 30.63
N ARG A 368 4.08 -24.37 30.07
CA ARG A 368 4.68 -25.49 30.84
C ARG A 368 5.62 -25.02 31.94
N LEU A 369 6.37 -23.93 31.72
CA LEU A 369 7.23 -23.29 32.71
C LEU A 369 6.40 -22.71 33.86
N ASN A 370 5.26 -22.07 33.56
CA ASN A 370 4.36 -21.55 34.57
C ASN A 370 3.67 -22.67 35.37
N ASP A 371 3.24 -23.74 34.70
CA ASP A 371 2.70 -24.94 35.35
C ASP A 371 3.73 -25.61 36.26
N ALA A 372 5.00 -25.70 35.83
CA ALA A 372 6.09 -26.23 36.64
C ALA A 372 6.39 -25.35 37.87
N LYS A 373 6.35 -24.01 37.75
CA LYS A 373 6.47 -23.07 38.88
C LYS A 373 5.33 -23.21 39.87
N ASN A 374 4.10 -23.38 39.40
CA ASN A 374 2.94 -23.63 40.25
C ASN A 374 3.09 -24.96 41.02
N GLN A 375 3.55 -26.02 40.35
CA GLN A 375 3.83 -27.31 40.99
C GLN A 375 4.98 -27.23 42.00
N HIS A 376 6.04 -26.48 41.69
CA HIS A 376 7.19 -26.28 42.60
C HIS A 376 6.77 -25.66 43.93
N ALA A 377 6.02 -24.56 43.89
CA ALA A 377 5.56 -23.87 45.10
C ALA A 377 4.74 -24.78 46.03
N TRP A 378 3.90 -25.66 45.47
CA TRP A 378 3.11 -26.62 46.26
C TRP A 378 3.89 -27.88 46.64
N ALA A 379 4.93 -28.27 45.90
CA ALA A 379 5.81 -29.39 46.28
C ALA A 379 6.66 -29.04 47.51
N GLN A 380 7.13 -27.80 47.61
CA GLN A 380 7.80 -27.30 48.82
C GLN A 380 6.89 -27.39 50.05
N VAL A 381 5.59 -27.10 49.91
CA VAL A 381 4.59 -27.26 50.98
C VAL A 381 4.45 -28.75 51.38
N GLU A 382 4.28 -29.66 50.42
CA GLU A 382 4.13 -31.10 50.69
C GLU A 382 5.37 -31.70 51.39
N GLU A 383 6.57 -31.21 51.07
CA GLU A 383 7.81 -31.57 51.77
C GLU A 383 7.83 -31.06 53.23
N GLN A 384 7.33 -29.84 53.50
CA GLN A 384 7.20 -29.35 54.87
C GLN A 384 6.11 -30.09 55.66
N GLU A 385 4.99 -30.45 55.02
CA GLU A 385 3.90 -31.25 55.59
C GLU A 385 4.39 -32.64 56.04
N LYS A 386 5.18 -33.35 55.21
CA LYS A 386 5.76 -34.65 55.56
C LYS A 386 6.72 -34.57 56.74
N LEU A 387 7.60 -33.57 56.77
CA LEU A 387 8.49 -33.36 57.91
C LEU A 387 7.71 -33.04 59.20
N LEU A 388 6.55 -32.37 59.11
CA LEU A 388 5.67 -32.15 60.26
C LEU A 388 5.01 -33.47 60.73
N GLU A 389 4.65 -34.37 59.81
CA GLU A 389 4.15 -35.71 60.11
C GLU A 389 5.22 -36.56 60.82
N GLU A 390 6.46 -36.58 60.32
CA GLU A 390 7.61 -37.24 60.96
C GLU A 390 7.87 -36.72 62.38
N PHE A 391 7.84 -35.40 62.61
CA PHE A 391 7.95 -34.85 63.97
C PHE A 391 6.75 -35.22 64.85
N GLY A 392 5.57 -35.40 64.28
CA GLY A 392 4.39 -35.92 64.98
C GLY A 392 4.59 -37.35 65.48
N GLU A 393 5.07 -38.25 64.61
CA GLU A 393 5.38 -39.64 64.97
C GLU A 393 6.53 -39.74 66.00
N ALA A 394 7.53 -38.84 65.88
CA ALA A 394 8.64 -38.77 66.82
C ALA A 394 8.22 -38.32 68.24
N VAL A 395 7.19 -37.48 68.36
CA VAL A 395 6.57 -37.15 69.66
C VAL A 395 5.85 -38.37 70.24
N VAL A 396 5.06 -39.10 69.44
CA VAL A 396 4.31 -40.28 69.89
C VAL A 396 5.24 -41.39 70.40
N THR A 397 6.34 -41.63 69.71
CA THR A 397 7.35 -42.62 70.13
C THR A 397 8.12 -42.18 71.38
N ALA A 398 8.45 -40.89 71.52
CA ALA A 398 9.03 -40.36 72.76
C ALA A 398 8.07 -40.51 73.96
N GLU A 399 6.77 -40.27 73.78
CA GLU A 399 5.73 -40.45 74.80
C GLU A 399 5.47 -41.93 75.16
N GLN A 400 5.76 -42.88 74.26
CA GLN A 400 5.78 -44.31 74.61
C GLN A 400 6.98 -44.63 75.50
N SER A 401 8.17 -44.14 75.15
CA SER A 401 9.41 -44.42 75.87
C SER A 401 9.50 -43.76 77.27
N VAL A 402 8.66 -42.75 77.57
CA VAL A 402 8.45 -42.27 78.94
C VAL A 402 7.69 -43.30 79.79
N ARG A 403 6.63 -43.91 79.25
CA ARG A 403 5.79 -44.88 79.99
C ARG A 403 6.57 -46.14 80.37
N GLU A 404 7.39 -46.66 79.47
CA GLU A 404 8.26 -47.82 79.72
C GLU A 404 9.20 -47.58 80.91
N ARG A 405 9.83 -46.40 80.98
CA ARG A 405 10.74 -46.03 82.08
C ARG A 405 10.03 -45.80 83.42
N GLU A 406 8.77 -45.35 83.40
CA GLU A 406 7.98 -45.19 84.62
C GLU A 406 7.70 -46.55 85.29
N GLU A 407 7.49 -47.61 84.52
CA GLU A 407 7.32 -48.98 85.05
C GLU A 407 8.65 -49.56 85.61
N GLU A 408 9.78 -49.30 84.95
CA GLU A 408 11.12 -49.72 85.41
C GLU A 408 11.52 -49.05 86.73
N ALA A 409 11.25 -47.75 86.91
CA ALA A 409 11.57 -47.07 88.16
C ALA A 409 10.75 -47.59 89.35
N GLN A 410 9.51 -48.04 89.10
CA GLN A 410 8.64 -48.57 90.14
C GLN A 410 9.14 -49.93 90.67
N THR A 411 9.69 -50.77 89.80
CA THR A 411 10.36 -52.03 90.22
C THR A 411 11.71 -51.79 90.89
N ALA A 412 12.50 -50.82 90.42
CA ALA A 412 13.75 -50.43 91.08
C ALA A 412 13.52 -49.88 92.51
N CYS A 413 12.40 -49.17 92.76
CA CYS A 413 12.07 -48.69 94.11
C CYS A 413 11.89 -49.82 95.13
N GLY A 414 11.10 -50.85 94.78
CA GLY A 414 10.77 -51.94 95.72
C GLY A 414 11.94 -52.85 96.10
N THR A 415 13.00 -52.90 95.28
CA THR A 415 14.19 -53.72 95.57
C THR A 415 15.14 -53.04 96.58
N PHE A 416 15.20 -51.71 96.59
CA PHE A 416 16.03 -50.96 97.55
C PHE A 416 15.56 -51.16 99.01
N ASP A 417 14.25 -51.06 99.24
CA ASP A 417 13.67 -51.10 100.58
C ASP A 417 13.94 -52.44 101.31
N GLY A 418 14.06 -53.55 100.57
CA GLY A 418 14.39 -54.87 101.11
C GLY A 418 15.87 -55.04 101.51
N HIS A 419 16.80 -54.35 100.85
CA HIS A 419 18.23 -54.42 101.18
C HIS A 419 18.62 -53.53 102.37
N ASP A 420 17.88 -52.46 102.62
CA ASP A 420 18.13 -51.50 103.71
C ASP A 420 18.03 -52.18 105.09
N GLN A 421 16.94 -52.93 105.33
CA GLN A 421 16.70 -53.66 106.59
C GLN A 421 17.76 -54.74 106.88
N ALA A 422 18.28 -55.42 105.84
CA ALA A 422 19.25 -56.49 106.02
C ALA A 422 20.61 -55.96 106.49
N HIS A 423 21.05 -54.81 105.97
CA HIS A 423 22.34 -54.19 106.29
C HIS A 423 22.45 -53.83 107.79
N GLU A 424 21.42 -53.22 108.36
CA GLU A 424 21.43 -52.67 109.73
C GLU A 424 21.74 -53.74 110.79
N THR A 425 21.20 -54.96 110.62
CA THR A 425 21.41 -56.09 111.54
C THR A 425 22.84 -56.63 111.60
N THR A 426 23.68 -56.34 110.60
CA THR A 426 25.03 -56.93 110.49
C THR A 426 26.13 -55.98 111.00
N VAL A 427 25.85 -54.67 111.11
CA VAL A 427 26.79 -53.64 111.59
C VAL A 427 27.32 -53.99 112.99
N THR A 428 26.39 -54.32 113.89
CA THR A 428 26.64 -54.56 115.33
C THR A 428 27.54 -55.76 115.61
N LEU A 429 27.67 -56.71 114.69
CA LEU A 429 28.52 -57.90 114.85
C LEU A 429 30.00 -57.61 114.54
N ALA A 430 30.28 -56.65 113.65
CA ALA A 430 31.63 -56.46 113.09
C ALA A 430 32.58 -55.63 113.98
N GLU A 431 32.05 -54.84 114.90
CA GLU A 431 32.86 -53.93 115.74
C GLU A 431 33.66 -54.69 116.82
N SER A 432 33.07 -55.74 117.40
CA SER A 432 33.70 -56.55 118.48
C SER A 432 34.97 -57.29 118.06
N LEU A 433 35.18 -57.54 116.76
CA LEU A 433 36.37 -58.24 116.24
C LEU A 433 37.54 -57.29 115.94
N ARG A 434 37.32 -55.97 115.95
CA ARG A 434 38.32 -54.99 115.50
C ARG A 434 39.43 -54.73 116.53
N GLU A 435 39.12 -54.84 117.82
CA GLU A 435 40.02 -54.47 118.92
C GLU A 435 41.24 -55.41 119.06
N GLN A 436 41.21 -56.60 118.46
CA GLN A 436 42.22 -57.65 118.66
C GLN A 436 43.44 -57.57 117.71
N LEU A 437 43.48 -56.63 116.75
CA LEU A 437 44.45 -56.64 115.64
C LEU A 437 45.73 -55.79 115.85
N VAL A 438 45.71 -54.83 116.77
CA VAL A 438 46.68 -53.71 116.82
C VAL A 438 48.18 -54.09 116.93
N PRO A 439 48.63 -55.11 117.70
CA PRO A 439 50.07 -55.28 117.95
C PRO A 439 50.90 -55.87 116.81
N VAL A 440 50.30 -56.39 115.73
CA VAL A 440 51.01 -57.12 114.66
C VAL A 440 51.52 -56.21 113.53
N GLU A 441 50.92 -55.03 113.35
CA GLU A 441 51.19 -54.16 112.18
C GLU A 441 52.57 -53.45 112.24
N GLY A 442 53.13 -53.27 113.44
CA GLY A 442 54.36 -52.48 113.65
C GLY A 442 55.66 -53.06 113.06
N GLN A 443 55.74 -54.38 112.84
CA GLN A 443 56.97 -55.02 112.36
C GLN A 443 57.14 -54.94 110.83
N ARG A 444 56.05 -54.73 110.10
CA ARG A 444 56.00 -54.70 108.63
C ARG A 444 56.70 -53.47 108.01
N ALA A 445 56.62 -52.32 108.66
CA ALA A 445 56.93 -51.03 108.05
C ALA A 445 58.42 -50.84 107.69
N ALA A 446 59.34 -51.42 108.48
CA ALA A 446 60.78 -51.16 108.38
C ALA A 446 61.46 -51.73 107.11
N SER A 447 60.87 -52.74 106.47
CA SER A 447 61.49 -53.40 105.30
C SER A 447 61.20 -52.72 103.96
N ARG A 448 60.22 -51.81 103.88
CA ARG A 448 59.75 -51.26 102.60
C ARG A 448 60.58 -50.08 102.07
N GLU A 449 61.15 -49.28 102.96
CA GLU A 449 61.81 -48.00 102.63
C GLU A 449 63.05 -48.13 101.72
N LYS A 450 63.65 -49.33 101.66
CA LYS A 450 64.90 -49.59 100.90
C LYS A 450 64.68 -49.92 99.42
N PHE A 451 63.43 -50.08 98.96
CA PHE A 451 63.13 -50.47 97.57
C PHE A 451 62.93 -49.28 96.62
N ASP A 452 62.32 -48.19 97.08
CA ASP A 452 61.81 -47.13 96.18
C ASP A 452 62.91 -46.20 95.61
N ALA A 453 64.13 -46.22 96.16
CA ALA A 453 65.21 -45.32 95.73
C ALA A 453 65.84 -45.63 94.36
N ALA A 454 65.70 -46.85 93.84
CA ALA A 454 66.45 -47.30 92.65
C ALA A 454 65.75 -47.04 91.30
N ARG A 455 64.52 -46.51 91.29
CA ARG A 455 63.63 -46.48 90.11
C ARG A 455 63.65 -45.19 89.29
N ALA A 456 64.26 -44.11 89.80
CA ALA A 456 63.99 -42.75 89.33
C ALA A 456 64.77 -42.26 88.08
N GLU A 457 65.95 -42.81 87.75
CA GLU A 457 66.82 -42.21 86.71
C GLU A 457 66.46 -42.58 85.25
N VAL A 458 65.74 -43.67 84.99
CA VAL A 458 65.65 -44.28 83.64
C VAL A 458 64.73 -43.54 82.65
N THR A 459 63.98 -42.51 83.07
CA THR A 459 62.84 -41.98 82.30
C THR A 459 63.12 -40.75 81.41
N SER A 460 64.30 -40.11 81.47
CA SER A 460 64.49 -38.78 80.85
C SER A 460 65.01 -38.73 79.39
N THR A 461 65.54 -39.82 78.81
CA THR A 461 66.39 -39.78 77.61
C THR A 461 65.74 -40.16 76.26
N VAL A 462 64.41 -40.19 76.15
CA VAL A 462 63.71 -40.82 74.99
C VAL A 462 62.97 -39.84 74.04
N ALA A 463 62.91 -38.53 74.33
CA ALA A 463 61.93 -37.63 73.70
C ALA A 463 62.38 -36.82 72.45
N ALA A 464 63.64 -36.90 71.98
CA ALA A 464 64.24 -35.82 71.16
C ALA A 464 64.57 -36.10 69.67
N GLU A 465 64.33 -37.31 69.11
CA GLU A 465 64.95 -37.73 67.83
C GLU A 465 64.13 -37.46 66.54
N ARG A 466 62.79 -37.36 66.61
CA ARG A 466 61.95 -37.83 65.48
C ARG A 466 61.68 -36.84 64.32
N ASP A 467 61.61 -35.53 64.56
CA ASP A 467 60.79 -34.64 63.72
C ASP A 467 61.49 -33.95 62.51
N ILE A 468 62.77 -34.24 62.24
CA ILE A 468 63.61 -33.38 61.35
C ILE A 468 63.78 -33.91 59.89
N ARG A 469 63.38 -35.15 59.57
CA ARG A 469 63.85 -35.87 58.37
C ARG A 469 63.13 -35.56 57.03
N GLU A 470 61.91 -35.04 57.03
CA GLU A 470 61.01 -35.22 55.86
C GLU A 470 60.98 -34.08 54.81
N HIS A 471 61.40 -32.86 55.16
CA HIS A 471 61.15 -31.66 54.34
C HIS A 471 62.11 -31.39 53.14
N MET A 472 63.23 -32.10 53.01
CA MET A 472 64.34 -31.72 52.09
C MET A 472 64.19 -32.09 50.58
N LYS A 473 63.16 -32.84 50.17
CA LYS A 473 63.22 -33.61 48.91
C LYS A 473 62.60 -32.96 47.65
N SER A 474 61.70 -31.98 47.79
CA SER A 474 60.79 -31.56 46.71
C SER A 474 61.28 -30.39 45.83
N ALA A 475 62.11 -29.49 46.35
CA ALA A 475 62.42 -28.21 45.68
C ALA A 475 63.37 -28.32 44.46
N LYS A 476 64.13 -29.41 44.31
CA LYS A 476 65.32 -29.47 43.44
C LYS A 476 65.10 -29.64 41.93
N LYS A 477 63.84 -29.76 41.46
CA LYS A 477 63.52 -30.21 40.09
C LYS A 477 63.06 -29.11 39.11
N ARG A 478 62.56 -27.97 39.59
CA ARG A 478 61.86 -26.95 38.75
C ARG A 478 62.76 -25.99 37.96
N VAL A 479 64.07 -25.94 38.25
CA VAL A 479 64.97 -24.87 37.79
C VAL A 479 65.57 -25.08 36.40
N ALA A 480 65.65 -26.32 35.90
CA ALA A 480 66.53 -26.66 34.77
C ALA A 480 65.95 -26.44 33.36
N ASP A 481 64.61 -26.40 33.20
CA ASP A 481 63.99 -26.49 31.88
C ASP A 481 63.86 -25.14 31.14
N LEU A 482 63.91 -24.01 31.85
CA LEU A 482 63.62 -22.67 31.31
C LEU A 482 64.81 -21.96 30.64
N GLU A 483 66.06 -22.40 30.86
CA GLU A 483 67.27 -21.70 30.37
C GLU A 483 67.56 -21.97 28.86
N ARG A 484 66.89 -22.94 28.23
CA ARG A 484 67.25 -23.45 26.89
C ARG A 484 66.58 -22.75 25.70
N ASP A 485 65.36 -22.26 25.87
CA ASP A 485 64.50 -21.90 24.73
C ASP A 485 64.66 -20.43 24.28
N ALA A 486 65.36 -19.59 25.05
CA ALA A 486 65.54 -18.15 24.78
C ALA A 486 66.74 -17.81 23.85
N THR A 487 67.58 -18.79 23.51
CA THR A 487 68.79 -18.59 22.69
C THR A 487 68.55 -18.75 21.19
N THR A 488 67.60 -19.58 20.77
CA THR A 488 67.47 -20.06 19.38
C THR A 488 66.93 -19.02 18.38
N GLU A 489 66.11 -18.08 18.85
CA GLU A 489 65.36 -17.16 17.98
C GLU A 489 66.14 -15.89 17.60
N ARG A 490 67.25 -15.59 18.29
CA ARG A 490 68.07 -14.38 18.07
C ARG A 490 68.89 -14.42 16.76
N ASP A 491 69.24 -15.61 16.27
CA ASP A 491 70.23 -15.75 15.18
C ASP A 491 69.61 -15.81 13.76
N ARG A 492 68.28 -15.93 13.63
CA ARG A 492 67.62 -16.26 12.35
C ARG A 492 67.36 -15.06 11.42
N ILE A 493 67.34 -13.84 11.94
CA ILE A 493 66.78 -12.66 11.24
C ILE A 493 67.83 -11.87 10.40
N ALA A 494 69.13 -12.14 10.56
CA ALA A 494 70.17 -11.20 10.15
C ALA A 494 70.66 -11.24 8.67
N ASN A 495 70.30 -12.25 7.85
CA ASN A 495 71.15 -12.65 6.69
C ASN A 495 70.45 -12.87 5.31
N ALA A 496 69.31 -12.25 4.99
CA ALA A 496 68.63 -12.50 3.70
C ALA A 496 67.89 -11.31 3.06
N GLU A 497 68.60 -10.39 2.40
CA GLU A 497 68.04 -9.48 1.39
C GLU A 497 68.95 -9.44 0.15
N GLY A 498 68.41 -9.63 -1.06
CA GLY A 498 69.21 -9.49 -2.29
C GLY A 498 68.65 -10.09 -3.59
N ALA A 499 67.70 -11.03 -3.54
CA ALA A 499 67.15 -11.68 -4.76
C ALA A 499 65.61 -11.71 -4.82
N GLU A 500 64.91 -11.88 -3.69
CA GLU A 500 63.44 -12.01 -3.66
C GLU A 500 62.69 -10.76 -4.13
N HIS A 501 63.19 -9.56 -3.81
CA HIS A 501 62.50 -8.30 -4.15
C HIS A 501 62.32 -8.12 -5.67
N ALA A 502 63.27 -8.61 -6.47
CA ALA A 502 63.17 -8.56 -7.93
C ALA A 502 62.11 -9.52 -8.48
N GLN A 503 62.00 -10.74 -7.93
CA GLN A 503 60.94 -11.69 -8.33
C GLN A 503 59.53 -11.20 -7.97
N ARG A 504 59.38 -10.49 -6.84
CA ARG A 504 58.08 -9.94 -6.40
C ARG A 504 57.57 -8.84 -7.34
N LEU A 505 58.46 -8.07 -7.97
CA LEU A 505 58.12 -7.07 -8.98
C LEU A 505 57.76 -7.69 -10.34
N ASP A 506 58.44 -8.75 -10.76
CA ASP A 506 58.12 -9.45 -12.02
C ASP A 506 56.78 -10.21 -11.93
N ARG A 507 56.50 -10.82 -10.76
CA ARG A 507 55.21 -11.44 -10.45
C ARG A 507 54.05 -10.44 -10.49
N LEU A 508 54.27 -9.21 -10.01
CA LEU A 508 53.29 -8.12 -10.10
C LEU A 508 52.94 -7.78 -11.56
N ALA A 509 53.93 -7.79 -12.47
CA ALA A 509 53.70 -7.55 -13.89
C ALA A 509 52.84 -8.65 -14.53
N GLY A 510 53.10 -9.92 -14.23
CA GLY A 510 52.32 -11.06 -14.72
C GLY A 510 50.87 -11.11 -14.21
N LEU A 511 50.61 -10.64 -12.99
CA LEU A 511 49.25 -10.53 -12.44
C LEU A 511 48.43 -9.44 -13.15
N ARG A 512 49.06 -8.32 -13.54
CA ARG A 512 48.39 -7.24 -14.29
C ARG A 512 47.91 -7.68 -15.68
N THR A 513 48.69 -8.49 -16.40
CA THR A 513 48.24 -9.07 -17.68
C THR A 513 47.11 -10.09 -17.51
N ALA A 514 47.03 -10.80 -16.39
CA ALA A 514 45.89 -11.67 -16.08
C ALA A 514 44.58 -10.89 -15.85
N VAL A 515 44.65 -9.71 -15.21
CA VAL A 515 43.49 -8.80 -15.06
C VAL A 515 42.98 -8.32 -16.42
N GLU A 516 43.87 -7.97 -17.35
CA GLU A 516 43.46 -7.55 -18.70
C GLU A 516 42.76 -8.68 -19.48
N ALA A 517 43.24 -9.92 -19.36
CA ALA A 517 42.62 -11.09 -19.98
C ALA A 517 41.21 -11.38 -19.41
N ALA A 518 41.05 -11.35 -18.08
CA ALA A 518 39.76 -11.58 -17.42
C ALA A 518 38.72 -10.49 -17.78
N ARG A 519 39.15 -9.23 -17.92
CA ARG A 519 38.30 -8.12 -18.37
C ARG A 519 37.88 -8.25 -19.84
N ALA A 520 38.68 -8.88 -20.69
CA ALA A 520 38.30 -9.18 -22.08
C ALA A 520 37.21 -10.26 -22.15
N GLU A 521 37.38 -11.37 -21.44
CA GLU A 521 36.40 -12.47 -21.40
C GLU A 521 35.03 -12.01 -20.84
N GLN A 522 35.04 -11.15 -19.81
CA GLN A 522 33.81 -10.51 -19.30
C GLN A 522 33.10 -9.67 -20.37
N LYS A 523 33.85 -8.91 -21.17
CA LYS A 523 33.29 -8.04 -22.21
C LYS A 523 32.59 -8.85 -23.30
N ASP A 524 33.21 -9.94 -23.75
CA ASP A 524 32.65 -10.80 -24.81
C ASP A 524 31.37 -11.53 -24.32
N HIS A 525 31.33 -11.95 -23.05
CA HIS A 525 30.12 -12.55 -22.43
C HIS A 525 28.95 -11.55 -22.31
N ALA A 526 29.24 -10.27 -22.11
CA ALA A 526 28.24 -9.21 -21.95
C ALA A 526 27.37 -9.00 -23.22
N GLU A 527 27.94 -9.21 -24.42
CA GLU A 527 27.24 -8.95 -25.69
C GLU A 527 26.06 -9.91 -25.93
N ALA A 528 26.06 -11.10 -25.34
CA ALA A 528 24.98 -12.08 -25.43
C ALA A 528 23.73 -11.75 -24.59
N SER A 529 23.81 -10.80 -23.65
CA SER A 529 22.73 -10.51 -22.69
C SER A 529 21.42 -10.06 -23.36
N ALA A 530 21.53 -9.26 -24.43
CA ALA A 530 20.40 -8.62 -25.08
C ALA A 530 19.48 -9.59 -25.84
N SER A 531 20.00 -10.70 -26.36
CA SER A 531 19.22 -11.71 -27.07
C SER A 531 18.45 -12.61 -26.10
N LEU A 532 19.10 -13.09 -25.03
CA LEU A 532 18.49 -13.90 -23.98
C LEU A 532 17.38 -13.14 -23.23
N THR A 533 17.58 -11.86 -22.95
CA THR A 533 16.57 -11.00 -22.32
C THR A 533 15.31 -10.87 -23.21
N ARG A 534 15.48 -10.61 -24.51
CA ARG A 534 14.36 -10.56 -25.47
C ARG A 534 13.62 -11.89 -25.59
N ALA A 535 14.34 -13.02 -25.60
CA ALA A 535 13.75 -14.35 -25.67
C ALA A 535 12.90 -14.68 -24.43
N ARG A 536 13.38 -14.31 -23.23
CA ARG A 536 12.59 -14.38 -21.98
C ARG A 536 11.31 -13.56 -22.08
N ASP A 537 11.42 -12.31 -22.51
CA ASP A 537 10.29 -11.37 -22.51
C ASP A 537 9.19 -11.79 -23.49
N GLN A 538 9.55 -12.19 -24.71
CA GLN A 538 8.61 -12.75 -25.68
C GLN A 538 7.91 -14.02 -25.16
N ALA A 539 8.65 -14.92 -24.50
CA ALA A 539 8.08 -16.13 -23.91
C ALA A 539 7.16 -15.84 -22.71
N TYR A 540 7.47 -14.79 -21.94
CA TYR A 540 6.66 -14.34 -20.80
C TYR A 540 5.36 -13.64 -21.27
N GLU A 541 5.43 -12.73 -22.24
CA GLU A 541 4.26 -12.10 -22.85
C GLU A 541 3.30 -13.13 -23.47
N ALA A 542 3.83 -14.13 -24.18
CA ALA A 542 3.05 -15.22 -24.75
C ALA A 542 2.39 -16.12 -23.69
N TYR A 543 2.93 -16.18 -22.46
CA TYR A 543 2.32 -16.88 -21.33
C TYR A 543 1.23 -16.04 -20.66
N GLU A 544 1.49 -14.75 -20.38
CA GLU A 544 0.49 -13.85 -19.79
C GLU A 544 -0.74 -13.68 -20.70
N ALA A 545 -0.54 -13.58 -22.02
CA ALA A 545 -1.63 -13.51 -23.00
C ALA A 545 -2.54 -14.77 -23.03
N ALA A 546 -2.04 -15.93 -22.61
CA ALA A 546 -2.78 -17.19 -22.63
C ALA A 546 -3.64 -17.43 -21.36
N LYS A 547 -3.33 -16.77 -20.23
CA LYS A 547 -4.05 -16.98 -18.96
C LYS A 547 -5.54 -16.64 -19.00
N PRO A 548 -6.01 -15.50 -19.57
CA PRO A 548 -7.41 -15.10 -19.48
C PRO A 548 -8.38 -16.14 -20.07
N ALA A 549 -7.96 -16.86 -21.11
CA ALA A 549 -8.74 -17.94 -21.70
C ALA A 549 -8.95 -19.13 -20.74
N LYS A 550 -7.93 -19.46 -19.92
CA LYS A 550 -8.05 -20.48 -18.87
C LYS A 550 -8.99 -20.01 -17.76
N ASP A 551 -8.83 -18.78 -17.30
CA ASP A 551 -9.63 -18.23 -16.19
C ASP A 551 -11.11 -18.13 -16.57
N GLN A 552 -11.42 -17.71 -17.80
CA GLN A 552 -12.78 -17.75 -18.35
C GLN A 552 -13.36 -19.17 -18.32
N GLN A 553 -12.61 -20.16 -18.83
CA GLN A 553 -13.08 -21.54 -18.91
C GLN A 553 -13.30 -22.19 -17.53
N ILE A 554 -12.51 -21.80 -16.52
CA ILE A 554 -12.71 -22.23 -15.13
C ILE A 554 -14.03 -21.67 -14.58
N GLU A 555 -14.36 -20.41 -14.85
CA GLU A 555 -15.61 -19.82 -14.34
C GLU A 555 -16.85 -20.39 -15.06
N GLU A 556 -16.75 -20.68 -16.36
CA GLU A 556 -17.78 -21.42 -17.09
C GLU A 556 -18.01 -22.82 -16.48
N LEU A 557 -16.94 -23.59 -16.20
CA LEU A 557 -17.03 -24.89 -15.54
C LEU A 557 -17.70 -24.78 -14.16
N ARG A 558 -17.28 -23.83 -13.33
CA ARG A 558 -17.91 -23.56 -12.01
C ARG A 558 -19.38 -23.16 -12.11
N SER A 559 -19.79 -22.49 -13.20
CA SER A 559 -21.20 -22.16 -13.43
C SER A 559 -22.04 -23.42 -13.73
N ALA A 560 -21.48 -24.37 -14.48
CA ALA A 560 -22.10 -25.66 -14.77
C ALA A 560 -22.15 -26.56 -13.52
N GLU A 561 -21.07 -26.62 -12.72
CA GLU A 561 -21.02 -27.37 -11.46
C GLU A 561 -22.01 -26.82 -10.41
N ARG A 562 -22.16 -25.49 -10.30
CA ARG A 562 -23.19 -24.85 -9.47
C ARG A 562 -24.60 -25.23 -9.95
N SER A 563 -24.84 -25.27 -11.26
CA SER A 563 -26.13 -25.65 -11.84
C SER A 563 -26.48 -27.13 -11.59
N LEU A 564 -25.50 -28.03 -11.76
CA LEU A 564 -25.64 -29.46 -11.46
C LEU A 564 -25.89 -29.71 -9.97
N SER A 565 -25.11 -29.08 -9.08
CA SER A 565 -25.24 -29.27 -7.62
C SER A 565 -26.52 -28.64 -7.06
N GLY A 566 -27.00 -27.52 -7.61
CA GLY A 566 -28.34 -26.99 -7.30
C GLY A 566 -29.45 -27.98 -7.65
N THR A 567 -29.44 -28.50 -8.88
CA THR A 567 -30.40 -29.51 -9.37
C THR A 567 -30.36 -30.82 -8.56
N GLN A 568 -29.20 -31.16 -7.98
CA GLN A 568 -29.08 -32.31 -7.06
C GLN A 568 -29.61 -32.00 -5.66
N ARG A 569 -29.42 -30.78 -5.14
CA ARG A 569 -29.79 -30.39 -3.77
C ARG A 569 -31.25 -29.98 -3.58
N SER A 570 -31.91 -29.45 -4.60
CA SER A 570 -33.32 -29.07 -4.48
C SER A 570 -34.17 -30.30 -4.10
N GLN A 571 -35.06 -30.18 -3.13
CA GLN A 571 -35.92 -31.30 -2.71
C GLN A 571 -37.03 -31.61 -3.73
N GLY A 572 -37.12 -30.83 -4.81
CA GLY A 572 -38.12 -31.01 -5.86
C GLY A 572 -39.51 -30.55 -5.41
N LYS A 573 -39.59 -29.52 -4.55
CA LYS A 573 -40.90 -28.96 -4.20
C LYS A 573 -41.48 -28.26 -5.43
N PRO A 574 -42.79 -28.35 -5.70
CA PRO A 574 -43.40 -27.82 -6.93
C PRO A 574 -43.21 -26.32 -7.19
N TYR A 575 -42.71 -25.56 -6.21
CA TYR A 575 -42.55 -24.10 -6.27
C TYR A 575 -41.09 -23.62 -6.11
N ASP A 576 -40.09 -24.50 -6.00
CA ASP A 576 -38.68 -24.11 -5.75
C ASP A 576 -38.13 -23.15 -6.84
N GLY A 577 -38.49 -23.36 -8.12
CA GLY A 577 -38.10 -22.49 -9.23
C GLY A 577 -38.84 -21.15 -9.35
N TYR A 578 -39.82 -20.89 -8.48
CA TYR A 578 -40.65 -19.68 -8.51
C TYR A 578 -40.21 -18.64 -7.47
N ARG A 579 -40.86 -17.48 -7.45
CA ARG A 579 -40.61 -16.45 -6.41
C ARG A 579 -41.03 -16.98 -5.04
N PRO A 580 -40.35 -16.58 -3.93
CA PRO A 580 -40.64 -17.12 -2.59
C PRO A 580 -42.10 -16.98 -2.12
N PHE A 581 -42.82 -15.95 -2.59
CA PHE A 581 -44.23 -15.76 -2.25
C PHE A 581 -45.19 -16.72 -2.98
N MET A 582 -44.75 -17.44 -4.02
CA MET A 582 -45.64 -18.16 -4.94
C MET A 582 -46.41 -19.29 -4.25
N GLU A 583 -45.77 -20.05 -3.36
CA GLU A 583 -46.46 -21.10 -2.61
C GLU A 583 -47.54 -20.54 -1.67
N GLN A 584 -47.24 -19.43 -0.99
CA GLN A 584 -48.19 -18.74 -0.11
C GLN A 584 -49.36 -18.16 -0.91
N LEU A 585 -49.07 -17.57 -2.07
CA LEU A 585 -50.05 -17.02 -3.00
C LEU A 585 -51.01 -18.09 -3.52
N VAL A 586 -50.52 -19.24 -3.98
CA VAL A 586 -51.38 -20.34 -4.44
C VAL A 586 -52.26 -20.87 -3.30
N ARG A 587 -51.71 -21.05 -2.09
CA ARG A 587 -52.51 -21.41 -0.90
C ARG A 587 -53.59 -20.37 -0.58
N ALA A 588 -53.30 -19.08 -0.73
CA ALA A 588 -54.28 -18.02 -0.52
C ALA A 588 -55.40 -18.02 -1.58
N ILE A 589 -55.06 -18.32 -2.85
CA ILE A 589 -56.05 -18.52 -3.93
C ILE A 589 -56.89 -19.78 -3.67
N ASP A 590 -56.27 -20.86 -3.19
CA ASP A 590 -56.93 -22.13 -2.89
C ASP A 590 -57.94 -22.02 -1.73
N ASN A 591 -57.67 -21.15 -0.75
CA ASN A 591 -58.50 -20.95 0.43
C ASN A 591 -59.67 -19.95 0.23
N ASP A 592 -59.63 -19.10 -0.81
CA ASP A 592 -60.73 -18.17 -1.09
C ASP A 592 -61.83 -18.88 -1.88
N ILE A 593 -63.04 -18.96 -1.33
CA ILE A 593 -64.17 -19.68 -1.93
C ILE A 593 -65.04 -18.80 -2.87
N ARG A 594 -64.67 -17.53 -3.06
CA ARG A 594 -65.52 -16.53 -3.74
C ARG A 594 -65.34 -16.47 -5.26
N TRP A 595 -64.47 -17.31 -5.83
CA TRP A 595 -64.20 -17.35 -7.27
C TRP A 595 -65.44 -17.80 -8.06
N ARG A 596 -65.71 -17.16 -9.20
CA ARG A 596 -66.72 -17.69 -10.15
C ARG A 596 -66.16 -18.87 -10.93
N MET A 597 -64.93 -18.72 -11.44
CA MET A 597 -64.09 -19.85 -11.83
C MET A 597 -62.68 -19.63 -11.29
N LYS A 598 -62.13 -20.67 -10.66
CA LYS A 598 -60.85 -20.57 -9.94
C LYS A 598 -59.70 -20.23 -10.88
N PRO A 599 -58.81 -19.26 -10.53
CA PRO A 599 -57.63 -18.94 -11.34
C PRO A 599 -56.73 -20.16 -11.53
N VAL A 600 -56.21 -20.33 -12.74
CA VAL A 600 -55.25 -21.39 -13.06
C VAL A 600 -53.84 -20.81 -13.14
N GLY A 601 -52.96 -21.23 -12.24
CA GLY A 601 -51.56 -20.84 -12.26
C GLY A 601 -50.77 -21.27 -11.01
N PRO A 602 -49.47 -20.94 -10.93
CA PRO A 602 -48.68 -20.29 -11.99
C PRO A 602 -48.55 -21.20 -13.23
N MET A 603 -48.60 -20.63 -14.44
CA MET A 603 -48.73 -21.39 -15.68
C MET A 603 -47.66 -22.49 -15.87
N GLY A 604 -46.42 -22.28 -15.44
CA GLY A 604 -45.35 -23.29 -15.58
C GLY A 604 -45.60 -24.59 -14.79
N LYS A 605 -46.41 -24.55 -13.72
CA LYS A 605 -46.81 -25.74 -12.96
C LYS A 605 -47.60 -26.73 -13.83
N HIS A 606 -48.30 -26.21 -14.83
CA HIS A 606 -49.18 -26.93 -15.76
C HIS A 606 -48.46 -27.35 -17.06
N VAL A 607 -47.15 -27.08 -17.16
CA VAL A 607 -46.34 -27.33 -18.36
C VAL A 607 -45.24 -28.33 -18.02
N ARG A 608 -45.17 -29.45 -18.75
CA ARG A 608 -44.13 -30.46 -18.65
C ARG A 608 -43.28 -30.53 -19.91
N LEU A 609 -41.97 -30.43 -19.77
CA LEU A 609 -41.00 -30.51 -20.85
C LEU A 609 -40.59 -31.96 -21.12
N LEU A 610 -40.71 -32.38 -22.39
CA LEU A 610 -40.38 -33.72 -22.87
C LEU A 610 -38.92 -33.84 -23.34
N LYS A 611 -38.28 -32.73 -23.75
CA LYS A 611 -36.88 -32.69 -24.18
C LYS A 611 -36.06 -31.71 -23.30
N PRO A 612 -35.42 -32.19 -22.21
CA PRO A 612 -34.73 -31.34 -21.22
C PRO A 612 -33.61 -30.48 -21.80
N GLU A 613 -33.02 -30.94 -22.90
CA GLU A 613 -31.96 -30.27 -23.65
C GLU A 613 -32.36 -28.90 -24.24
N TRP A 614 -33.65 -28.54 -24.21
CA TRP A 614 -34.19 -27.23 -24.61
C TRP A 614 -34.66 -26.38 -23.41
N SER A 615 -34.56 -26.91 -22.19
CA SER A 615 -35.13 -26.32 -20.96
C SER A 615 -34.75 -24.86 -20.77
N LYS A 616 -33.45 -24.55 -20.79
CA LYS A 616 -32.94 -23.19 -20.55
C LYS A 616 -33.36 -22.18 -21.62
N LEU A 617 -33.57 -22.62 -22.86
CA LEU A 617 -33.98 -21.76 -23.97
C LEU A 617 -35.50 -21.53 -23.97
N ILE A 618 -36.30 -22.56 -23.69
CA ILE A 618 -37.77 -22.44 -23.61
C ILE A 618 -38.17 -21.65 -22.34
N GLU A 619 -37.51 -21.87 -21.20
CA GLU A 619 -37.68 -21.03 -20.00
C GLU A 619 -37.39 -19.54 -20.27
N ALA A 620 -36.33 -19.26 -21.03
CA ALA A 620 -35.95 -17.89 -21.40
C ALA A 620 -36.98 -17.25 -22.35
N THR A 621 -37.44 -17.99 -23.36
CA THR A 621 -38.49 -17.54 -24.30
C THR A 621 -39.81 -17.25 -23.58
N PHE A 622 -40.23 -18.09 -22.64
CA PHE A 622 -41.46 -17.85 -21.87
C PHE A 622 -41.31 -16.77 -20.80
N GLY A 623 -40.10 -16.52 -20.28
CA GLY A 623 -39.82 -15.39 -19.40
C GLY A 623 -40.77 -15.31 -18.20
N GLN A 624 -41.52 -14.21 -18.07
CA GLN A 624 -42.49 -14.03 -16.97
C GLN A 624 -43.80 -14.81 -17.14
N VAL A 625 -44.10 -15.35 -18.33
CA VAL A 625 -45.39 -16.02 -18.61
C VAL A 625 -45.57 -17.27 -17.75
N LEU A 626 -44.50 -18.00 -17.43
CA LEU A 626 -44.59 -19.18 -16.55
C LEU A 626 -44.99 -18.84 -15.11
N GLU A 627 -44.77 -17.59 -14.65
CA GLU A 627 -45.19 -17.10 -13.33
C GLU A 627 -46.62 -16.53 -13.32
N SER A 628 -47.27 -16.41 -14.49
CA SER A 628 -48.58 -15.78 -14.65
C SER A 628 -49.76 -16.70 -14.31
N PHE A 629 -50.94 -16.11 -14.18
CA PHE A 629 -52.20 -16.80 -13.88
C PHE A 629 -53.25 -16.52 -14.95
N VAL A 630 -54.13 -17.50 -15.23
CA VAL A 630 -55.24 -17.36 -16.16
C VAL A 630 -56.56 -17.33 -15.41
N VAL A 631 -57.39 -16.32 -15.67
CA VAL A 631 -58.80 -16.22 -15.24
C VAL A 631 -59.72 -16.18 -16.45
N THR A 632 -61.03 -16.31 -16.27
CA THR A 632 -62.00 -16.34 -17.38
C THR A 632 -62.95 -15.14 -17.39
N ASN A 633 -62.90 -14.26 -16.39
CA ASN A 633 -63.77 -13.08 -16.32
C ASN A 633 -63.13 -11.92 -15.54
N ASN A 634 -63.66 -10.71 -15.78
CA ASN A 634 -63.20 -9.46 -15.17
C ASN A 634 -63.46 -9.34 -13.65
N GLY A 635 -64.36 -10.15 -13.08
CA GLY A 635 -64.62 -10.16 -11.64
C GLY A 635 -63.49 -10.85 -10.89
N ASP A 636 -63.19 -12.09 -11.29
CA ASP A 636 -62.08 -12.88 -10.75
C ASP A 636 -60.72 -12.21 -11.03
N PHE A 637 -60.56 -11.50 -12.16
CA PHE A 637 -59.38 -10.66 -12.43
C PHE A 637 -59.12 -9.62 -11.32
N ARG A 638 -60.16 -8.86 -10.93
CA ARG A 638 -60.03 -7.83 -9.88
C ARG A 638 -59.73 -8.47 -8.53
N MET A 639 -60.42 -9.56 -8.20
CA MET A 639 -60.22 -10.25 -6.92
C MET A 639 -58.80 -10.85 -6.81
N LEU A 640 -58.28 -11.42 -7.88
CA LEU A 640 -56.90 -11.92 -7.93
C LEU A 640 -55.87 -10.80 -7.79
N LYS A 641 -56.11 -9.65 -8.44
CA LYS A 641 -55.24 -8.47 -8.32
C LYS A 641 -55.23 -7.88 -6.90
N ASP A 642 -56.38 -7.83 -6.23
CA ASP A 642 -56.46 -7.44 -4.81
C ASP A 642 -55.75 -8.45 -3.90
N LEU A 643 -55.81 -9.74 -4.24
CA LEU A 643 -55.13 -10.80 -3.50
C LEU A 643 -53.59 -10.73 -3.66
N PHE A 644 -53.07 -10.34 -4.84
CA PHE A 644 -51.64 -10.06 -5.05
C PHE A 644 -51.15 -8.90 -4.16
N LYS A 645 -51.92 -7.81 -4.08
CA LYS A 645 -51.60 -6.66 -3.22
C LYS A 645 -51.59 -7.04 -1.74
N ARG A 646 -52.58 -7.81 -1.27
CA ARG A 646 -52.66 -8.29 0.12
C ARG A 646 -51.47 -9.15 0.51
N ASN A 647 -50.99 -10.01 -0.40
CA ASN A 647 -49.84 -10.88 -0.19
C ASN A 647 -48.48 -10.22 -0.53
N LYS A 648 -48.47 -8.91 -0.80
CA LYS A 648 -47.26 -8.12 -1.11
C LYS A 648 -46.40 -8.71 -2.25
N CYS A 649 -47.05 -9.26 -3.28
CA CYS A 649 -46.36 -9.84 -4.43
C CYS A 649 -45.64 -8.74 -5.24
N ASN A 650 -44.32 -8.61 -5.09
CA ASN A 650 -43.52 -7.61 -5.79
C ASN A 650 -42.38 -8.25 -6.62
N PRO A 651 -42.29 -7.95 -7.93
CA PRO A 651 -43.37 -7.48 -8.80
C PRO A 651 -44.59 -8.41 -8.81
N GLU A 652 -45.77 -7.83 -9.10
CA GLU A 652 -47.03 -8.57 -9.25
C GLU A 652 -46.94 -9.56 -10.45
N PRO A 653 -47.40 -10.81 -10.32
CA PRO A 653 -47.55 -11.72 -11.46
C PRO A 653 -48.50 -11.15 -12.52
N GLN A 654 -48.29 -11.52 -13.80
CA GLN A 654 -49.23 -11.18 -14.86
C GLN A 654 -50.52 -12.02 -14.74
N ILE A 655 -51.65 -11.44 -15.16
CA ILE A 655 -52.96 -12.12 -15.19
C ILE A 655 -53.48 -12.06 -16.62
N TYR A 656 -53.71 -13.21 -17.24
CA TYR A 656 -54.37 -13.34 -18.55
C TYR A 656 -55.85 -13.67 -18.39
N ILE A 657 -56.67 -13.17 -19.32
CA ILE A 657 -58.07 -13.55 -19.45
C ILE A 657 -58.19 -14.52 -20.62
N GLY A 658 -58.50 -15.78 -20.35
CA GLY A 658 -58.52 -16.87 -21.33
C GLY A 658 -59.90 -17.51 -21.49
N ASN A 659 -60.17 -18.04 -22.69
CA ASN A 659 -61.34 -18.87 -22.95
C ASN A 659 -60.99 -20.36 -22.72
N PRO A 660 -61.79 -21.14 -21.95
CA PRO A 660 -61.61 -22.58 -21.78
C PRO A 660 -61.87 -23.42 -23.04
N ASP A 661 -62.57 -22.90 -24.05
CA ASP A 661 -62.87 -23.62 -25.29
C ASP A 661 -61.58 -24.12 -25.99
N PRO A 662 -61.44 -25.41 -26.34
CA PRO A 662 -60.22 -25.93 -26.94
C PRO A 662 -59.88 -25.24 -28.28
N LEU A 663 -58.70 -24.62 -28.38
CA LEU A 663 -58.22 -24.08 -29.65
C LEU A 663 -57.79 -25.21 -30.60
N ASP A 664 -58.44 -25.24 -31.76
CA ASP A 664 -57.99 -26.02 -32.91
C ASP A 664 -56.71 -25.41 -33.51
N THR A 665 -55.69 -26.25 -33.62
CA THR A 665 -54.36 -25.94 -34.17
C THR A 665 -54.10 -26.61 -35.51
N THR A 666 -55.07 -27.39 -36.04
CA THR A 666 -54.95 -28.01 -37.36
C THR A 666 -54.75 -26.94 -38.44
N GLY A 667 -53.85 -27.20 -39.38
CA GLY A 667 -53.45 -26.24 -40.42
C GLY A 667 -52.64 -25.03 -39.97
N LYS A 668 -52.26 -24.91 -38.68
CA LYS A 668 -51.38 -23.85 -38.15
C LYS A 668 -50.01 -24.33 -37.67
N THR A 669 -49.81 -25.63 -37.52
CA THR A 669 -48.50 -26.27 -37.30
C THR A 669 -47.73 -26.40 -38.63
N PRO A 670 -46.39 -26.53 -38.60
CA PRO A 670 -45.60 -26.88 -39.77
C PRO A 670 -46.07 -28.21 -40.40
N ASP A 671 -45.99 -28.31 -41.73
CA ASP A 671 -46.49 -29.47 -42.48
C ASP A 671 -45.55 -30.70 -42.38
N ASP A 672 -44.30 -30.50 -41.94
CA ASP A 672 -43.29 -31.55 -41.80
C ASP A 672 -43.36 -32.20 -40.40
N ALA A 673 -43.83 -33.45 -40.36
CA ALA A 673 -43.97 -34.25 -39.15
C ALA A 673 -42.64 -34.61 -38.45
N GLY A 674 -41.48 -34.36 -39.09
CA GLY A 674 -40.15 -34.56 -38.50
C GLY A 674 -39.65 -33.39 -37.65
N LEU A 675 -40.32 -32.24 -37.65
CA LEU A 675 -39.86 -31.03 -36.95
C LEU A 675 -40.40 -30.92 -35.53
N ASP A 676 -39.50 -30.74 -34.56
CA ASP A 676 -39.88 -30.34 -33.20
C ASP A 676 -40.38 -28.89 -33.18
N THR A 677 -41.55 -28.66 -32.60
CA THR A 677 -42.04 -27.34 -32.21
C THR A 677 -42.03 -27.19 -30.70
N ILE A 678 -42.10 -25.97 -30.17
CA ILE A 678 -42.29 -25.77 -28.73
C ILE A 678 -43.58 -26.50 -28.26
N LEU A 679 -44.65 -26.52 -29.05
CA LEU A 679 -45.86 -27.28 -28.72
C LEU A 679 -45.62 -28.80 -28.68
N SER A 680 -44.82 -29.38 -29.58
CA SER A 680 -44.61 -30.85 -29.62
C SER A 680 -43.65 -31.36 -28.54
N VAL A 681 -42.75 -30.51 -28.03
CA VAL A 681 -41.85 -30.88 -26.90
C VAL A 681 -42.45 -30.59 -25.52
N LEU A 682 -43.69 -30.11 -25.44
CA LEU A 682 -44.40 -29.81 -24.19
C LEU A 682 -45.66 -30.66 -24.05
N ASN A 683 -45.88 -31.18 -22.84
CA ASN A 683 -47.16 -31.73 -22.41
C ASN A 683 -47.81 -30.74 -21.43
N ILE A 684 -49.00 -30.24 -21.76
CA ILE A 684 -49.70 -29.19 -21.00
C ILE A 684 -51.00 -29.78 -20.46
N ASP A 685 -51.14 -29.84 -19.14
CA ASP A 685 -52.24 -30.55 -18.47
C ASP A 685 -53.58 -29.77 -18.44
N ASN A 686 -53.56 -28.48 -18.77
CA ASN A 686 -54.71 -27.58 -18.65
C ASN A 686 -54.97 -26.79 -19.94
N THR A 687 -56.20 -26.86 -20.44
CA THR A 687 -56.64 -26.20 -21.69
C THR A 687 -56.50 -24.68 -21.66
N LEU A 688 -56.78 -24.01 -20.53
CA LEU A 688 -56.60 -22.56 -20.40
C LEU A 688 -55.13 -22.16 -20.54
N VAL A 689 -54.22 -22.95 -19.97
CA VAL A 689 -52.77 -22.73 -20.06
C VAL A 689 -52.28 -22.99 -21.49
N ARG A 690 -52.71 -24.10 -22.11
CA ARG A 690 -52.42 -24.43 -23.51
C ARG A 690 -52.86 -23.31 -24.46
N ASN A 691 -54.11 -22.89 -24.36
CA ASN A 691 -54.68 -21.84 -25.20
C ASN A 691 -53.92 -20.50 -25.02
N THR A 692 -53.58 -20.14 -23.79
CA THR A 692 -52.87 -18.88 -23.49
C THR A 692 -51.44 -18.89 -24.04
N LEU A 693 -50.72 -20.02 -23.98
CA LEU A 693 -49.39 -20.15 -24.59
C LEU A 693 -49.43 -20.15 -26.13
N ILE A 694 -50.42 -20.78 -26.74
CA ILE A 694 -50.66 -20.72 -28.19
C ILE A 694 -50.91 -19.27 -28.63
N ILE A 695 -51.85 -18.56 -27.99
CA ILE A 695 -52.21 -17.19 -28.38
C ILE A 695 -51.04 -16.22 -28.20
N ASN A 696 -50.38 -16.24 -27.04
CA ASN A 696 -49.39 -15.21 -26.68
C ASN A 696 -47.96 -15.52 -27.16
N GLN A 697 -47.59 -16.79 -27.31
CA GLN A 697 -46.22 -17.22 -27.62
C GLN A 697 -46.12 -18.00 -28.95
N ALA A 698 -47.25 -18.31 -29.61
CA ALA A 698 -47.32 -19.03 -30.88
C ALA A 698 -46.47 -20.32 -30.90
N ILE A 699 -46.53 -21.09 -29.81
CA ILE A 699 -45.69 -22.27 -29.55
C ILE A 699 -45.82 -23.37 -30.61
N GLU A 700 -46.93 -23.39 -31.34
CA GLU A 700 -47.20 -24.25 -32.48
C GLU A 700 -46.45 -23.85 -33.76
N GLN A 701 -45.84 -22.66 -33.79
CA GLN A 701 -45.14 -22.05 -34.95
C GLN A 701 -43.67 -21.70 -34.65
N VAL A 702 -43.16 -22.10 -33.48
CA VAL A 702 -41.73 -21.97 -33.11
C VAL A 702 -41.07 -23.34 -33.23
N VAL A 703 -40.18 -23.49 -34.21
CA VAL A 703 -39.47 -24.74 -34.52
C VAL A 703 -38.12 -24.79 -33.79
N LEU A 704 -37.70 -25.98 -33.37
CA LEU A 704 -36.46 -26.23 -32.64
C LEU A 704 -35.49 -27.05 -33.53
N ILE A 705 -34.33 -26.49 -33.86
CA ILE A 705 -33.28 -27.16 -34.66
C ILE A 705 -31.94 -26.98 -33.94
N ALA A 706 -31.34 -28.06 -33.45
CA ALA A 706 -30.16 -27.97 -32.58
C ALA A 706 -28.93 -27.35 -33.29
N ASP A 707 -28.61 -27.79 -34.52
CA ASP A 707 -27.52 -27.23 -35.30
C ASP A 707 -27.88 -25.86 -35.89
N ARG A 708 -27.01 -24.87 -35.63
CA ARG A 708 -27.16 -23.51 -36.14
C ARG A 708 -27.15 -23.46 -37.67
N ASN A 709 -26.28 -24.22 -38.34
CA ASN A 709 -26.16 -24.15 -39.80
C ASN A 709 -27.40 -24.73 -40.49
N ALA A 710 -27.94 -25.84 -39.98
CA ALA A 710 -29.22 -26.38 -40.40
C ALA A 710 -30.39 -25.40 -40.15
N ALA A 711 -30.40 -24.74 -38.99
CA ALA A 711 -31.44 -23.76 -38.63
C ALA A 711 -31.43 -22.51 -39.53
N GLU A 712 -30.25 -21.94 -39.80
CA GLU A 712 -30.11 -20.81 -40.72
C GLU A 712 -30.51 -21.21 -42.15
N ARG A 713 -30.08 -22.39 -42.62
CA ARG A 713 -30.51 -22.95 -43.92
C ARG A 713 -32.03 -23.07 -44.02
N PHE A 714 -32.66 -23.73 -43.05
CA PHE A 714 -34.11 -23.94 -43.03
C PHE A 714 -34.90 -22.62 -42.98
N MET A 715 -34.45 -21.62 -42.21
CA MET A 715 -35.20 -20.37 -42.06
C MET A 715 -34.96 -19.36 -43.19
N PHE A 716 -33.72 -19.22 -43.67
CA PHE A 716 -33.32 -18.14 -44.58
C PHE A 716 -33.07 -18.59 -46.03
N TYR A 717 -32.63 -19.84 -46.25
CA TYR A 717 -32.17 -20.32 -47.56
C TYR A 717 -33.18 -21.32 -48.17
N GLY A 718 -34.21 -20.79 -48.83
CA GLY A 718 -35.25 -21.59 -49.49
C GLY A 718 -36.56 -20.80 -49.65
N PRO A 719 -37.63 -21.45 -50.17
CA PRO A 719 -38.98 -20.91 -50.06
C PRO A 719 -39.35 -20.70 -48.59
N ARG A 720 -40.22 -19.73 -48.30
CA ARG A 720 -40.61 -19.42 -46.92
C ARG A 720 -41.29 -20.66 -46.30
N PRO A 721 -40.82 -21.18 -45.15
CA PRO A 721 -41.45 -22.33 -44.51
C PRO A 721 -42.89 -22.00 -44.09
N ASN A 722 -43.82 -22.87 -44.48
CA ASN A 722 -45.23 -22.78 -44.11
C ASN A 722 -45.38 -22.87 -42.59
N ASN A 723 -46.27 -22.08 -42.01
CA ASN A 723 -46.64 -22.17 -40.59
C ASN A 723 -45.49 -22.02 -39.57
N VAL A 724 -44.31 -21.58 -40.00
CA VAL A 724 -43.17 -21.24 -39.12
C VAL A 724 -43.04 -19.73 -38.99
N LYS A 725 -43.10 -19.23 -37.74
CA LYS A 725 -42.78 -17.83 -37.41
C LYS A 725 -41.31 -17.67 -37.01
N VAL A 726 -40.77 -18.66 -36.31
CA VAL A 726 -39.48 -18.58 -35.61
C VAL A 726 -38.79 -19.94 -35.65
N VAL A 727 -37.46 -19.94 -35.79
CA VAL A 727 -36.62 -21.11 -35.52
C VAL A 727 -35.70 -20.79 -34.35
N MET A 728 -35.56 -21.71 -33.39
CA MET A 728 -34.58 -21.61 -32.31
C MET A 728 -33.49 -22.66 -32.48
N CYS A 729 -32.23 -22.25 -32.31
CA CYS A 729 -31.06 -23.14 -32.35
C CYS A 729 -30.12 -22.91 -31.17
N LYS A 730 -29.22 -23.88 -30.93
CA LYS A 730 -28.28 -23.84 -29.81
C LYS A 730 -27.01 -23.07 -30.19
N GLY A 731 -26.44 -22.37 -29.22
CA GLY A 731 -25.16 -21.69 -29.33
C GLY A 731 -23.99 -22.63 -29.05
N HIS A 732 -22.78 -22.06 -28.96
CA HIS A 732 -21.59 -22.84 -28.59
C HIS A 732 -21.66 -23.36 -27.14
N ASN A 733 -22.22 -22.57 -26.22
CA ASN A 733 -22.64 -23.04 -24.91
C ASN A 733 -24.06 -23.64 -25.01
N PRO A 734 -24.31 -24.90 -24.60
CA PRO A 734 -25.62 -25.55 -24.69
C PRO A 734 -26.78 -24.81 -24.00
N ASN A 735 -26.48 -23.98 -22.99
CA ASN A 735 -27.49 -23.21 -22.27
C ASN A 735 -27.94 -21.94 -23.02
N ASN A 736 -27.17 -21.47 -24.00
CA ASN A 736 -27.47 -20.29 -24.82
C ASN A 736 -27.87 -20.71 -26.24
N GLY A 737 -28.56 -19.82 -26.95
CA GLY A 737 -29.12 -20.10 -28.27
C GLY A 737 -29.27 -18.86 -29.13
N GLN A 738 -29.86 -19.06 -30.30
CA GLN A 738 -30.24 -17.99 -31.22
C GLN A 738 -31.67 -18.20 -31.70
N ARG A 739 -32.36 -17.09 -31.89
CA ARG A 739 -33.73 -17.01 -32.41
C ARG A 739 -33.67 -16.39 -33.81
N LEU A 740 -34.10 -17.15 -34.81
CA LEU A 740 -34.08 -16.80 -36.22
C LEU A 740 -35.51 -16.48 -36.67
N GLU A 741 -35.74 -15.29 -37.18
CA GLU A 741 -37.04 -14.85 -37.72
C GLU A 741 -36.88 -14.04 -39.00
N ARG A 742 -37.93 -13.97 -39.82
CA ARG A 742 -37.97 -13.07 -40.98
C ARG A 742 -38.77 -11.82 -40.63
N SER A 743 -38.20 -10.65 -40.90
CA SER A 743 -38.87 -9.36 -40.76
C SER A 743 -40.10 -9.27 -41.67
N ARG A 744 -41.00 -8.30 -41.40
CA ARG A 744 -42.15 -8.01 -42.28
C ARG A 744 -41.74 -7.69 -43.72
N PHE A 745 -40.54 -7.16 -43.91
CA PHE A 745 -39.92 -6.90 -45.22
C PHE A 745 -39.06 -8.06 -45.76
N GLY A 746 -39.19 -9.27 -45.21
CA GLY A 746 -38.50 -10.48 -45.68
C GLY A 746 -37.03 -10.64 -45.25
N GLN A 747 -36.40 -9.59 -44.70
CA GLN A 747 -35.02 -9.61 -44.20
C GLN A 747 -34.81 -10.66 -43.10
N ALA A 748 -33.64 -11.31 -43.11
CA ALA A 748 -33.21 -12.21 -42.05
C ALA A 748 -32.91 -11.44 -40.76
N LYS A 749 -33.45 -11.90 -39.64
CA LYS A 749 -33.20 -11.35 -38.30
C LYS A 749 -32.81 -12.47 -37.36
N THR A 750 -31.61 -12.34 -36.79
CA THR A 750 -31.08 -13.23 -35.75
C THR A 750 -31.02 -12.45 -34.45
N SER A 751 -31.41 -13.07 -33.34
CA SER A 751 -31.31 -12.48 -32.00
C SER A 751 -30.80 -13.52 -31.00
N PRO A 752 -29.85 -13.18 -30.11
CA PRO A 752 -29.36 -14.12 -29.12
C PRO A 752 -30.46 -14.45 -28.09
N VAL A 753 -30.44 -15.70 -27.60
CA VAL A 753 -31.29 -16.17 -26.50
C VAL A 753 -30.36 -16.63 -25.39
N ASN A 754 -30.24 -15.82 -24.35
CA ASN A 754 -29.48 -16.19 -23.15
C ASN A 754 -30.32 -17.16 -22.32
N GLY A 755 -29.70 -18.25 -21.86
CA GLY A 755 -30.40 -19.27 -21.06
C GLY A 755 -30.97 -18.71 -19.76
N TRP A 756 -32.11 -19.24 -19.33
CA TRP A 756 -32.77 -18.80 -18.09
C TRP A 756 -31.84 -19.00 -16.87
N PRO A 757 -31.51 -17.94 -16.10
CA PRO A 757 -30.45 -18.01 -15.10
C PRO A 757 -30.86 -18.77 -13.82
N ARG A 758 -32.17 -18.95 -13.57
CA ARG A 758 -32.69 -19.62 -12.37
C ARG A 758 -33.00 -21.10 -12.61
N GLU A 759 -33.48 -21.77 -11.58
CA GLU A 759 -34.04 -23.12 -11.70
C GLU A 759 -35.24 -23.13 -12.67
N ALA A 760 -35.53 -24.29 -13.25
CA ALA A 760 -36.65 -24.46 -14.16
C ALA A 760 -37.99 -24.42 -13.40
N ARG A 761 -38.99 -23.79 -14.01
CA ARG A 761 -40.35 -23.64 -13.50
C ARG A 761 -41.31 -24.65 -14.14
N MET A 762 -41.03 -25.06 -15.39
CA MET A 762 -41.70 -26.18 -16.05
C MET A 762 -41.32 -27.51 -15.37
N GLN A 763 -42.30 -28.42 -15.26
CA GLN A 763 -42.03 -29.79 -14.83
C GLN A 763 -41.08 -30.45 -15.84
N THR A 764 -40.00 -31.08 -15.40
CA THR A 764 -39.09 -31.84 -16.28
C THR A 764 -38.75 -33.15 -15.60
N ASP A 765 -38.43 -34.20 -16.36
CA ASP A 765 -37.85 -35.42 -15.79
C ASP A 765 -36.49 -35.08 -15.16
N ARG A 766 -36.43 -35.20 -13.82
CA ARG A 766 -35.28 -34.83 -13.00
C ARG A 766 -34.04 -35.65 -13.36
N GLU A 767 -34.19 -36.93 -13.70
CA GLU A 767 -33.05 -37.78 -14.02
C GLU A 767 -32.40 -37.36 -15.35
N GLN A 768 -33.24 -37.06 -16.35
CA GLN A 768 -32.77 -36.56 -17.64
C GLN A 768 -32.17 -35.14 -17.52
N GLN A 769 -32.72 -34.28 -16.66
CA GLN A 769 -32.15 -32.95 -16.38
C GLN A 769 -30.76 -33.06 -15.72
N ILE A 770 -30.59 -33.94 -14.72
CA ILE A 770 -29.30 -34.22 -14.08
C ILE A 770 -28.30 -34.77 -15.10
N ARG A 771 -28.73 -35.68 -15.99
CA ARG A 771 -27.89 -36.22 -17.07
C ARG A 771 -27.38 -35.10 -18.00
N HIS A 772 -28.26 -34.22 -18.48
CA HIS A 772 -27.87 -33.13 -19.37
C HIS A 772 -26.90 -32.11 -18.70
N GLN A 773 -27.12 -31.82 -17.41
CA GLN A 773 -26.19 -30.97 -16.64
C GLN A 773 -24.81 -31.64 -16.46
N ARG A 774 -24.74 -32.96 -16.28
CA ARG A 774 -23.45 -33.71 -16.28
C ARG A 774 -22.74 -33.62 -17.63
N GLU A 775 -23.45 -33.86 -18.73
CA GLU A 775 -22.89 -33.77 -20.10
C GLU A 775 -22.34 -32.35 -20.40
N THR A 776 -22.95 -31.32 -19.83
CA THR A 776 -22.48 -29.92 -19.91
C THR A 776 -21.18 -29.71 -19.11
N VAL A 777 -21.10 -30.22 -17.87
CA VAL A 777 -19.86 -30.20 -17.06
C VAL A 777 -18.72 -30.96 -17.76
N ASP A 778 -19.00 -32.12 -18.37
CA ASP A 778 -18.02 -32.89 -19.13
C ASP A 778 -17.53 -32.14 -20.39
N HIS A 779 -18.39 -31.35 -21.03
CA HIS A 779 -18.02 -30.49 -22.15
C HIS A 779 -17.05 -29.38 -21.72
N HIS A 780 -17.36 -28.60 -20.68
CA HIS A 780 -16.45 -27.55 -20.20
C HIS A 780 -15.12 -28.12 -19.67
N ASN A 781 -15.15 -29.29 -19.03
CA ASN A 781 -13.94 -30.01 -18.60
C ASN A 781 -13.02 -30.41 -19.77
N ARG A 782 -13.57 -30.85 -20.92
CA ARG A 782 -12.76 -31.18 -22.11
C ARG A 782 -12.07 -29.95 -22.69
N ILE A 783 -12.78 -28.83 -22.80
CA ILE A 783 -12.21 -27.57 -23.30
C ILE A 783 -11.14 -27.05 -22.32
N LEU A 784 -11.40 -27.11 -21.01
CA LEU A 784 -10.44 -26.70 -19.99
C LEU A 784 -9.11 -27.45 -20.15
N ARG A 785 -9.11 -28.77 -20.33
CA ARG A 785 -7.87 -29.54 -20.55
C ARG A 785 -7.03 -29.05 -21.74
N VAL A 786 -7.68 -28.68 -22.85
CA VAL A 786 -7.00 -28.15 -24.05
C VAL A 786 -6.37 -26.79 -23.77
N VAL A 787 -7.12 -25.89 -23.14
CA VAL A 787 -6.63 -24.54 -22.77
C VAL A 787 -5.53 -24.63 -21.70
N GLU A 788 -5.66 -25.52 -20.73
CA GLU A 788 -4.62 -25.78 -19.73
C GLU A 788 -3.33 -26.31 -20.34
N GLN A 789 -3.41 -27.21 -21.33
CA GLN A 789 -2.24 -27.69 -22.05
C GLN A 789 -1.52 -26.52 -22.75
N GLN A 790 -2.24 -25.67 -23.48
CA GLN A 790 -1.65 -24.50 -24.16
C GLN A 790 -0.99 -23.52 -23.17
N VAL A 791 -1.63 -23.24 -22.03
CA VAL A 791 -1.05 -22.38 -20.98
C VAL A 791 0.20 -23.01 -20.37
N ASN A 792 0.21 -24.32 -20.15
CA ASN A 792 1.39 -25.04 -19.63
C ASN A 792 2.55 -25.03 -20.64
N GLU A 793 2.30 -25.25 -21.93
CA GLU A 793 3.33 -25.17 -22.98
C GLU A 793 4.01 -23.80 -23.03
N LYS A 794 3.23 -22.70 -22.93
CA LYS A 794 3.78 -21.33 -22.85
C LYS A 794 4.52 -21.08 -21.54
N ARG A 795 4.01 -21.60 -20.42
CA ARG A 795 4.68 -21.52 -19.11
C ARG A 795 6.05 -22.21 -19.13
N ASP A 796 6.14 -23.39 -19.75
CA ASP A 796 7.38 -24.16 -19.84
C ASP A 796 8.39 -23.46 -20.75
N ALA A 797 7.95 -22.86 -21.85
CA ALA A 797 8.80 -22.03 -22.70
C ALA A 797 9.36 -20.80 -21.94
N SER A 798 8.51 -20.06 -21.22
CA SER A 798 8.93 -18.94 -20.37
C SER A 798 9.90 -19.38 -19.25
N THR A 799 9.64 -20.54 -18.64
CA THR A 799 10.50 -21.11 -17.60
C THR A 799 11.87 -21.52 -18.13
N LYS A 800 11.95 -22.09 -19.35
CA LYS A 800 13.22 -22.44 -20.00
C LYS A 800 14.06 -21.20 -20.31
N ALA A 801 13.48 -20.20 -20.97
CA ALA A 801 14.17 -18.94 -21.26
C ALA A 801 14.64 -18.22 -19.97
N GLY A 802 13.84 -18.27 -18.90
CA GLY A 802 14.23 -17.77 -17.58
C GLY A 802 15.34 -18.58 -16.89
N GLN A 803 15.45 -19.89 -17.16
CA GLN A 803 16.57 -20.71 -16.68
C GLN A 803 17.86 -20.44 -17.45
N GLU A 804 17.78 -20.24 -18.77
CA GLU A 804 18.91 -19.87 -19.63
C GLU A 804 19.50 -18.53 -19.22
N LEU A 805 18.65 -17.51 -19.02
CA LEU A 805 19.10 -16.21 -18.49
C LEU A 805 19.76 -16.34 -17.11
N LYS A 806 19.21 -17.16 -16.20
CA LYS A 806 19.82 -17.41 -14.87
C LYS A 806 21.15 -18.15 -14.92
N ARG A 807 21.41 -18.97 -15.94
CA ARG A 807 22.73 -19.59 -16.17
C ARG A 807 23.72 -18.52 -16.62
N TRP A 808 23.34 -17.71 -17.61
CA TRP A 808 24.13 -16.59 -18.09
C TRP A 808 24.46 -15.57 -16.98
N GLU A 809 23.49 -15.22 -16.12
CA GLU A 809 23.67 -14.37 -14.91
C GLU A 809 24.57 -14.99 -13.83
N ARG A 810 24.73 -16.33 -13.83
CA ARG A 810 25.65 -17.03 -12.92
C ARG A 810 27.06 -16.99 -13.50
N GLU A 811 27.21 -17.24 -14.80
CA GLU A 811 28.48 -17.13 -15.52
C GLU A 811 29.03 -15.70 -15.46
N GLU A 812 28.18 -14.69 -15.68
CA GLU A 812 28.54 -13.26 -15.54
C GLU A 812 29.01 -12.91 -14.12
N ARG A 813 28.41 -13.51 -13.09
CA ARG A 813 28.89 -13.35 -11.70
C ARG A 813 30.19 -14.08 -11.43
N ASN A 814 30.40 -15.25 -12.03
CA ASN A 814 31.67 -15.98 -11.92
C ASN A 814 32.79 -15.18 -12.59
N LEU A 815 32.57 -14.63 -13.79
CA LEU A 815 33.53 -13.78 -14.52
C LEU A 815 33.84 -12.49 -13.74
N LYS A 816 32.81 -11.81 -13.20
CA LYS A 816 33.02 -10.67 -12.28
C LYS A 816 33.84 -11.05 -11.05
N THR A 817 33.60 -12.22 -10.47
CA THR A 817 34.36 -12.71 -9.31
C THR A 817 35.81 -13.04 -9.70
N ALA A 818 36.05 -13.57 -10.91
CA ALA A 818 37.39 -13.83 -11.43
C ALA A 818 38.17 -12.54 -11.71
N VAL A 819 37.52 -11.50 -12.26
CA VAL A 819 38.11 -10.16 -12.39
C VAL A 819 38.46 -9.60 -11.01
N GLN A 820 37.53 -9.65 -10.04
CA GLN A 820 37.78 -9.18 -8.68
C GLN A 820 38.95 -9.95 -8.02
N GLN A 821 38.98 -11.28 -8.11
CA GLN A 821 40.08 -12.09 -7.56
C GLN A 821 41.44 -11.80 -8.21
N ALA A 822 41.46 -11.48 -9.51
CA ALA A 822 42.68 -11.07 -10.19
C ALA A 822 43.14 -9.67 -9.76
N GLU A 823 42.21 -8.75 -9.48
CA GLU A 823 42.48 -7.41 -8.95
C GLU A 823 42.94 -7.48 -7.47
N ASP A 824 42.24 -8.24 -6.63
CA ASP A 824 42.60 -8.53 -5.24
C ASP A 824 44.01 -9.14 -5.14
N ALA A 825 44.39 -10.05 -6.06
CA ALA A 825 45.74 -10.62 -6.10
C ALA A 825 46.83 -9.60 -6.48
N VAL A 826 46.50 -8.56 -7.25
CA VAL A 826 47.41 -7.42 -7.51
C VAL A 826 47.51 -6.52 -6.27
N GLU A 827 46.42 -6.35 -5.52
CA GLU A 827 46.38 -5.56 -4.28
C GLU A 827 47.11 -6.28 -3.13
N GLU A 828 46.94 -7.59 -2.97
CA GLU A 828 47.69 -8.44 -2.03
C GLU A 828 49.20 -8.41 -2.36
N GLN A 829 49.58 -8.60 -3.63
CA GLN A 829 50.99 -8.56 -4.05
C GLN A 829 51.62 -7.15 -3.95
N THR A 830 50.82 -6.07 -3.95
CA THR A 830 51.33 -4.72 -3.61
C THR A 830 51.45 -4.54 -2.11
N HIS A 831 50.50 -5.01 -1.31
CA HIS A 831 50.56 -4.91 0.14
C HIS A 831 51.69 -5.77 0.74
N ASP A 832 52.00 -6.92 0.16
CA ASP A 832 53.16 -7.77 0.54
C ASP A 832 54.51 -7.05 0.32
N ILE A 833 54.58 -6.14 -0.66
CA ILE A 833 55.75 -5.27 -0.88
C ILE A 833 55.83 -4.17 0.22
N GLU A 834 54.70 -3.72 0.77
CA GLU A 834 54.63 -2.71 1.82
C GLU A 834 54.85 -3.29 3.24
N ALA A 835 54.42 -4.53 3.47
CA ALA A 835 54.40 -5.18 4.78
C ALA A 835 55.79 -5.57 5.33
N HIS A 836 56.79 -5.75 4.47
CA HIS A 836 58.16 -6.15 4.87
C HIS A 836 59.04 -4.99 5.37
N ARG A 837 58.50 -4.16 6.27
CA ARG A 837 59.28 -3.27 7.16
C ARG A 837 59.19 -3.78 8.61
N PRO A 838 60.31 -4.17 9.26
CA PRO A 838 60.23 -5.00 10.47
C PRO A 838 60.11 -4.21 11.79
N ARG A 839 59.29 -4.74 12.72
CA ARG A 839 59.53 -4.71 14.19
C ARG A 839 58.71 -5.79 14.92
N ASP A 840 59.22 -6.21 16.07
CA ASP A 840 58.96 -7.51 16.71
C ASP A 840 58.59 -7.37 18.21
N GLY A 841 57.94 -8.39 18.78
CA GLY A 841 57.44 -8.43 20.16
C GLY A 841 57.55 -9.77 20.89
N ARG A 842 58.18 -10.81 20.32
CA ARG A 842 58.20 -12.16 20.95
C ARG A 842 59.23 -12.34 22.08
N LEU A 843 60.16 -11.39 22.24
CA LEU A 843 61.34 -11.55 23.11
C LEU A 843 61.09 -11.32 24.62
N GLN A 844 60.01 -10.63 25.02
CA GLN A 844 59.84 -10.13 26.39
C GLN A 844 59.23 -11.11 27.41
N GLU A 845 58.50 -12.15 26.98
CA GLU A 845 57.79 -13.04 27.91
C GLU A 845 58.69 -14.08 28.60
N LEU A 846 59.81 -14.46 27.96
CA LEU A 846 60.67 -15.57 28.39
C LEU A 846 61.55 -15.26 29.62
N GLU A 847 61.84 -13.99 29.89
CA GLU A 847 62.80 -13.60 30.95
C GLU A 847 62.18 -13.56 32.37
N LYS A 848 60.85 -13.58 32.47
CA LYS A 848 60.13 -13.44 33.75
C LYS A 848 60.10 -14.72 34.60
N GLN A 849 60.12 -15.89 33.98
CA GLN A 849 59.79 -17.17 34.64
C GLN A 849 60.98 -17.83 35.37
N LEU A 850 62.22 -17.38 35.11
CA LEU A 850 63.44 -18.04 35.60
C LEU A 850 63.78 -17.75 37.08
N LYS A 851 63.27 -16.65 37.64
CA LYS A 851 63.76 -16.06 38.89
C LYS A 851 63.25 -16.79 40.14
N ASP A 852 61.98 -17.16 40.17
CA ASP A 852 61.27 -17.47 41.42
C ASP A 852 61.54 -18.88 41.99
N SER A 853 62.34 -19.72 41.31
CA SER A 853 62.53 -21.14 41.67
C SER A 853 63.87 -21.48 42.35
N LYS A 854 64.77 -20.51 42.59
CA LYS A 854 66.12 -20.78 43.13
C LYS A 854 66.26 -20.64 44.66
N ASP A 855 65.36 -19.93 45.34
CA ASP A 855 65.54 -19.53 46.76
C ASP A 855 65.05 -20.55 47.82
N GLU A 856 64.34 -21.62 47.42
CA GLU A 856 63.56 -22.48 48.33
C GLU A 856 64.35 -23.64 48.99
N LEU A 857 65.65 -23.81 48.70
CA LEU A 857 66.34 -25.11 48.86
C LEU A 857 67.37 -25.26 49.99
N GLU A 858 67.83 -24.17 50.61
CA GLU A 858 69.11 -24.18 51.35
C GLU A 858 69.00 -24.43 52.88
N SER A 859 67.82 -24.27 53.48
CA SER A 859 67.68 -24.09 54.94
C SER A 859 67.54 -25.35 55.81
N LEU A 860 67.36 -26.55 55.23
CA LEU A 860 66.82 -27.73 55.95
C LEU A 860 67.83 -28.85 56.29
N GLY A 861 69.15 -28.60 56.18
CA GLY A 861 70.16 -29.67 56.14
C GLY A 861 70.89 -30.08 57.43
N LEU A 862 70.86 -29.30 58.51
CA LEU A 862 71.93 -29.33 59.54
C LEU A 862 71.60 -29.94 60.92
N SER A 863 70.35 -30.32 61.21
CA SER A 863 69.89 -30.54 62.61
C SER A 863 69.63 -31.99 63.05
N PHE A 864 70.00 -33.02 62.26
CA PHE A 864 69.50 -34.40 62.48
C PHE A 864 70.39 -35.34 63.31
N GLN A 865 71.67 -35.06 63.58
CA GLN A 865 72.66 -36.14 63.80
C GLN A 865 73.09 -36.46 65.26
N ASP A 866 72.75 -35.63 66.27
CA ASP A 866 73.35 -35.74 67.62
C ASP A 866 72.57 -36.59 68.66
N ALA A 867 71.32 -36.99 68.40
CA ALA A 867 70.39 -37.41 69.47
C ALA A 867 70.49 -38.87 69.99
N VAL A 868 71.26 -39.77 69.35
CA VAL A 868 70.98 -41.23 69.43
C VAL A 868 71.81 -42.01 70.49
N VAL A 869 72.92 -41.47 71.02
CA VAL A 869 73.97 -42.29 71.67
C VAL A 869 73.82 -42.50 73.20
N GLN A 870 72.96 -41.76 73.91
CA GLN A 870 72.98 -41.68 75.39
C GLN A 870 72.07 -42.68 76.16
N LYS A 871 71.23 -43.47 75.48
CA LYS A 871 70.07 -44.13 76.11
C LYS A 871 70.35 -45.40 76.94
N ASP A 872 71.30 -46.24 76.55
CA ASP A 872 71.26 -47.67 76.92
C ASP A 872 71.96 -48.08 78.24
N LYS A 873 72.58 -47.15 78.99
CA LYS A 873 73.44 -47.52 80.16
C LYS A 873 72.75 -47.67 81.53
N GLN A 874 71.58 -47.08 81.76
CA GLN A 874 71.05 -46.91 83.14
C GLN A 874 70.08 -47.99 83.66
N SER A 875 69.65 -48.96 82.84
CA SER A 875 68.47 -49.80 83.17
C SER A 875 68.71 -50.97 84.14
N GLN A 876 69.96 -51.36 84.44
CA GLN A 876 70.27 -52.69 84.97
C GLN A 876 70.38 -52.81 86.51
N ALA A 877 70.37 -51.70 87.27
CA ALA A 877 70.69 -51.69 88.70
C ALA A 877 69.48 -51.87 89.67
N SER A 878 68.24 -51.86 89.19
CA SER A 878 67.04 -51.75 90.05
C SER A 878 66.48 -53.07 90.60
N ALA A 879 67.02 -54.24 90.24
CA ALA A 879 66.35 -55.52 90.44
C ALA A 879 66.48 -56.13 91.87
N ASP A 880 67.66 -56.00 92.50
CA ASP A 880 68.02 -56.84 93.65
C ASP A 880 67.38 -56.45 95.00
N ALA A 881 66.81 -55.24 95.11
CA ALA A 881 66.28 -54.71 96.39
C ALA A 881 64.95 -55.35 96.84
N LYS A 882 64.26 -56.11 95.99
CA LYS A 882 62.85 -56.51 96.20
C LYS A 882 62.63 -57.67 97.20
N HIS A 883 63.56 -58.63 97.28
CA HIS A 883 63.32 -59.94 97.89
C HIS A 883 63.18 -59.94 99.43
N ARG A 884 63.56 -58.86 100.14
CA ARG A 884 63.56 -58.82 101.62
C ARG A 884 62.28 -58.26 102.25
N LEU A 885 61.28 -57.92 101.44
CA LEU A 885 60.00 -57.37 101.91
C LEU A 885 58.97 -58.46 102.25
N ASP A 886 59.05 -59.63 101.62
CA ASP A 886 57.93 -60.57 101.54
C ASP A 886 57.77 -61.49 102.78
N GLU A 887 58.78 -61.64 103.64
CA GLU A 887 58.70 -62.50 104.84
C GLU A 887 57.80 -61.92 105.94
N HIS A 888 57.95 -60.63 106.28
CA HIS A 888 57.14 -59.98 107.32
C HIS A 888 55.66 -59.77 106.93
N ASP A 889 55.29 -60.01 105.66
CA ASP A 889 53.91 -59.85 105.18
C ASP A 889 52.99 -61.01 105.59
N GLN A 890 53.53 -62.16 106.02
CA GLN A 890 52.73 -63.38 106.27
C GLN A 890 52.02 -63.39 107.63
N GLU A 891 52.68 -63.02 108.73
CA GLU A 891 52.11 -63.11 110.09
C GLU A 891 50.92 -62.15 110.29
N TYR A 892 50.95 -60.99 109.62
CA TYR A 892 49.84 -60.01 109.59
C TYR A 892 48.53 -60.58 108.99
N GLN A 893 48.61 -61.48 108.01
CA GLN A 893 47.40 -61.99 107.33
C GLN A 893 46.55 -62.90 108.23
N ALA A 894 47.18 -63.66 109.13
CA ALA A 894 46.50 -64.66 109.95
C ALA A 894 45.50 -64.03 110.94
N ALA A 895 45.89 -62.93 111.61
CA ALA A 895 45.00 -62.20 112.51
C ALA A 895 43.91 -61.44 111.73
N LYS A 896 44.28 -60.85 110.59
CA LYS A 896 43.40 -60.07 109.71
C LYS A 896 42.23 -60.89 109.17
N ALA A 897 42.46 -62.16 108.82
CA ALA A 897 41.46 -63.04 108.23
C ALA A 897 40.15 -63.19 109.05
N ARG A 898 40.22 -63.14 110.40
CA ARG A 898 39.02 -63.26 111.26
C ARG A 898 38.17 -61.99 111.25
N LEU A 899 38.80 -60.82 111.28
CA LEU A 899 38.13 -59.53 111.15
C LEU A 899 37.55 -59.36 109.73
N ASP A 900 38.26 -59.85 108.71
CA ASP A 900 37.83 -59.77 107.31
C ASP A 900 36.56 -60.61 107.04
N GLN A 901 36.30 -61.72 107.73
CA GLN A 901 35.05 -62.49 107.57
C GLN A 901 33.80 -61.71 108.01
N ALA A 902 33.84 -61.03 109.15
CA ALA A 902 32.72 -60.20 109.60
C ALA A 902 32.55 -58.95 108.74
N LYS A 903 33.66 -58.30 108.36
CA LYS A 903 33.66 -57.19 107.40
C LYS A 903 33.13 -57.59 106.02
N GLN A 904 33.43 -58.80 105.53
CA GLN A 904 32.91 -59.29 104.24
C GLN A 904 31.39 -59.39 104.22
N LYS A 905 30.77 -59.88 105.30
CA LYS A 905 29.31 -59.98 105.37
C LYS A 905 28.66 -58.59 105.40
N LEU A 906 29.25 -57.66 106.15
CA LEU A 906 28.81 -56.26 106.19
C LEU A 906 28.98 -55.55 104.84
N ALA A 907 30.14 -55.71 104.21
CA ALA A 907 30.45 -55.11 102.92
C ALA A 907 29.49 -55.58 101.82
N ARG A 908 29.17 -56.88 101.75
CA ARG A 908 28.19 -57.42 100.79
C ARG A 908 26.84 -56.73 100.89
N LEU A 909 26.27 -56.66 102.09
CA LEU A 909 24.95 -56.03 102.31
C LEU A 909 24.99 -54.50 102.07
N LYS A 910 26.13 -53.85 102.34
CA LYS A 910 26.34 -52.43 102.04
C LYS A 910 26.42 -52.17 100.54
N ASP A 911 27.10 -53.05 99.81
CA ASP A 911 27.23 -52.99 98.36
C ASP A 911 25.88 -53.31 97.68
N ASP A 912 25.11 -54.27 98.18
CA ASP A 912 23.76 -54.58 97.70
C ASP A 912 22.81 -53.38 97.87
N ARG A 913 22.77 -52.79 99.07
CA ARG A 913 22.03 -51.56 99.37
C ARG A 913 22.47 -50.39 98.46
N GLY A 914 23.78 -50.22 98.28
CA GLY A 914 24.35 -49.18 97.42
C GLY A 914 24.00 -49.36 95.94
N ARG A 915 24.06 -50.59 95.43
CA ARG A 915 23.63 -50.95 94.07
C ARG A 915 22.15 -50.64 93.84
N ALA A 916 21.27 -51.03 94.77
CA ALA A 916 19.84 -50.78 94.63
C ALA A 916 19.49 -49.27 94.70
N LEU A 917 20.18 -48.49 95.53
CA LEU A 917 19.99 -47.03 95.58
C LEU A 917 20.44 -46.34 94.28
N LEU A 918 21.59 -46.76 93.73
CA LEU A 918 22.08 -46.25 92.44
C LEU A 918 21.12 -46.61 91.30
N ALA A 919 20.58 -47.83 91.28
CA ALA A 919 19.57 -48.24 90.28
C ALA A 919 18.29 -47.40 90.38
N LYS A 920 17.76 -47.18 91.60
CA LYS A 920 16.59 -46.34 91.86
C LYS A 920 16.79 -44.89 91.40
N ASN A 921 17.91 -44.28 91.77
CA ASN A 921 18.21 -42.89 91.40
C ASN A 921 18.40 -42.74 89.87
N LYS A 922 19.09 -43.70 89.24
CA LYS A 922 19.27 -43.71 87.79
C LYS A 922 17.93 -43.83 87.05
N ALA A 923 17.05 -44.75 87.46
CA ALA A 923 15.75 -44.91 86.81
C ALA A 923 14.87 -43.65 86.92
N LEU A 924 14.96 -42.91 88.03
CA LEU A 924 14.29 -41.60 88.17
C LEU A 924 14.92 -40.53 87.26
N GLU A 925 16.25 -40.48 87.16
CA GLU A 925 16.99 -39.57 86.28
C GLU A 925 16.62 -39.81 84.81
N ASP A 926 16.60 -41.09 84.38
CA ASP A 926 16.22 -41.55 83.05
C ASP A 926 14.77 -41.13 82.68
N ILE A 927 13.82 -41.11 83.64
CA ILE A 927 12.45 -40.58 83.42
C ILE A 927 12.48 -39.07 83.18
N THR A 928 13.21 -38.29 83.98
CA THR A 928 13.33 -36.84 83.78
C THR A 928 13.91 -36.50 82.41
N GLN A 929 14.93 -37.24 81.97
CA GLN A 929 15.55 -37.05 80.65
C GLN A 929 14.59 -37.41 79.52
N ALA A 930 13.83 -38.52 79.66
CA ALA A 930 12.80 -38.88 78.68
C ALA A 930 11.67 -37.84 78.57
N LYS A 931 11.23 -37.25 79.69
CA LYS A 931 10.22 -36.18 79.70
C LYS A 931 10.72 -34.86 79.10
N GLN A 932 12.00 -34.53 79.30
CA GLN A 932 12.63 -33.39 78.63
C GLN A 932 12.69 -33.59 77.11
N ASN A 933 13.02 -34.80 76.64
CA ASN A 933 13.03 -35.14 75.21
C ASN A 933 11.63 -35.00 74.57
N VAL A 934 10.56 -35.43 75.25
CA VAL A 934 9.17 -35.20 74.77
C VAL A 934 8.87 -33.71 74.60
N ALA A 935 9.23 -32.87 75.59
CA ALA A 935 9.00 -31.43 75.52
C ALA A 935 9.79 -30.77 74.37
N GLU A 936 11.05 -31.17 74.14
CA GLU A 936 11.86 -30.67 73.03
C GLU A 936 11.26 -31.04 71.67
N MET A 937 10.81 -32.29 71.51
CA MET A 937 10.19 -32.75 70.25
C MET A 937 8.82 -32.10 69.99
N GLN A 938 8.05 -31.80 71.04
CA GLN A 938 6.80 -31.03 70.92
C GLN A 938 7.06 -29.58 70.46
N VAL A 939 8.10 -28.91 70.98
CA VAL A 939 8.50 -27.57 70.51
C VAL A 939 8.90 -27.61 69.03
N ARG A 940 9.76 -28.56 68.63
CA ARG A 940 10.19 -28.70 67.22
C ARG A 940 9.02 -28.96 66.26
N ARG A 941 8.02 -29.77 66.67
CA ARG A 941 6.77 -29.97 65.92
C ARG A 941 6.02 -28.65 65.72
N ASP A 942 5.87 -27.84 66.77
CA ASP A 942 5.07 -26.61 66.70
C ASP A 942 5.78 -25.49 65.93
N GLU A 943 7.10 -25.38 66.03
CA GLU A 943 7.93 -24.55 65.14
C GLU A 943 7.80 -24.97 63.67
N LYS A 944 7.81 -26.29 63.40
CA LYS A 944 7.60 -26.82 62.05
C LYS A 944 6.20 -26.55 61.53
N LYS A 945 5.18 -26.62 62.40
CA LYS A 945 3.77 -26.32 62.06
C LYS A 945 3.58 -24.86 61.67
N ALA A 946 4.24 -23.93 62.36
CA ALA A 946 4.28 -22.53 61.96
C ALA A 946 4.94 -22.37 60.57
N THR A 947 6.08 -23.05 60.37
CA THR A 947 6.81 -23.06 59.09
C THR A 947 5.94 -23.56 57.92
N VAL A 948 5.16 -24.64 58.11
CA VAL A 948 4.21 -25.14 57.09
C VAL A 948 3.21 -24.05 56.71
N SER A 949 2.61 -23.37 57.71
CA SER A 949 1.61 -22.33 57.48
C SER A 949 2.15 -21.12 56.70
N ASP A 950 3.41 -20.72 56.97
CA ASP A 950 4.08 -19.66 56.20
C ASP A 950 4.30 -20.07 54.73
N PHE A 951 4.70 -21.33 54.49
CA PHE A 951 4.87 -21.87 53.12
C PHE A 951 3.53 -21.99 52.37
N GLU A 952 2.45 -22.41 53.05
CA GLU A 952 1.09 -22.41 52.47
C GLU A 952 0.62 -20.99 52.09
N ALA A 953 0.89 -19.99 52.92
CA ALA A 953 0.57 -18.60 52.65
C ALA A 953 1.36 -18.04 51.45
N MET A 954 2.63 -18.45 51.30
CA MET A 954 3.45 -18.09 50.13
C MET A 954 2.99 -18.79 48.84
N ALA A 955 2.73 -20.10 48.89
CA ALA A 955 2.30 -20.88 47.73
C ALA A 955 0.91 -20.46 47.20
N SER A 956 -0.04 -20.19 48.11
CA SER A 956 -1.38 -19.71 47.77
C SER A 956 -1.41 -18.31 47.15
N GLY A 957 -0.38 -17.48 47.39
CA GLY A 957 -0.15 -16.21 46.69
C GLY A 957 0.30 -16.36 45.24
N ILE A 958 0.83 -17.53 44.86
CA ILE A 958 1.30 -17.85 43.49
C ILE A 958 0.18 -18.54 42.69
N SER A 959 -0.44 -19.59 43.27
CA SER A 959 -1.50 -20.36 42.62
C SER A 959 -2.37 -21.11 43.62
N ARG A 960 -3.59 -21.51 43.21
CA ARG A 960 -4.43 -22.42 44.02
C ARG A 960 -3.78 -23.82 44.08
N ARG A 961 -3.98 -24.57 45.18
CA ARG A 961 -3.35 -25.88 45.42
C ARG A 961 -3.51 -26.82 44.21
N VAL A 962 -2.38 -27.16 43.61
CA VAL A 962 -2.26 -27.99 42.41
C VAL A 962 -2.07 -29.45 42.83
N PRO A 963 -2.74 -30.44 42.22
CA PRO A 963 -2.48 -31.85 42.51
C PRO A 963 -1.08 -32.24 42.04
N LEU A 964 -0.29 -32.80 42.95
CA LEU A 964 1.03 -33.36 42.71
C LEU A 964 0.94 -34.88 42.54
N ALA A 965 1.88 -35.45 41.79
CA ALA A 965 1.98 -36.91 41.69
C ALA A 965 2.80 -37.47 42.87
N PRO A 966 2.50 -38.69 43.36
CA PRO A 966 3.22 -39.25 44.51
C PRO A 966 4.73 -39.34 44.25
N GLY A 967 5.54 -38.81 45.16
CA GLY A 967 7.00 -38.86 45.09
C GLY A 967 7.67 -37.77 44.23
N LEU A 968 6.94 -36.75 43.78
CA LEU A 968 7.53 -35.55 43.15
C LEU A 968 8.25 -34.69 44.21
N THR A 969 9.51 -34.34 44.01
CA THR A 969 10.21 -33.37 44.88
C THR A 969 10.15 -31.95 44.31
N ALA A 970 10.37 -30.94 45.16
CA ALA A 970 10.59 -29.56 44.73
C ALA A 970 11.83 -29.46 43.83
N GLN A 971 12.89 -30.23 44.14
CA GLN A 971 14.14 -30.24 43.36
C GLN A 971 13.93 -30.76 41.92
N ASP A 972 13.09 -31.78 41.72
CA ASP A 972 12.70 -32.25 40.37
C ASP A 972 11.96 -31.17 39.56
N ARG A 973 11.25 -30.26 40.23
CA ARG A 973 10.58 -29.11 39.58
C ARG A 973 11.57 -27.99 39.29
N ASP A 974 12.54 -27.71 40.16
CA ASP A 974 13.61 -26.73 39.90
C ASP A 974 14.43 -27.10 38.67
N ASP A 975 14.89 -28.35 38.56
CA ASP A 975 15.63 -28.86 37.39
C ASP A 975 14.82 -28.74 36.09
N LEU A 976 13.49 -28.91 36.17
CA LEU A 976 12.58 -28.73 35.05
C LEU A 976 12.37 -27.25 34.70
N ILE A 977 12.26 -26.37 35.71
CA ILE A 977 12.14 -24.91 35.55
C ILE A 977 13.41 -24.34 34.92
N GLU A 978 14.60 -24.74 35.37
CA GLU A 978 15.87 -24.28 34.82
C GLU A 978 16.02 -24.70 33.35
N ARG A 979 15.69 -25.98 33.06
CA ARG A 979 15.71 -26.53 31.69
C ARG A 979 14.72 -25.81 30.77
N LEU A 980 13.46 -25.65 31.18
CA LEU A 980 12.44 -24.95 30.38
C LEU A 980 12.78 -23.46 30.19
N THR A 981 13.40 -22.81 31.18
CA THR A 981 13.86 -21.42 31.06
C THR A 981 15.03 -21.31 30.07
N ARG A 982 15.97 -22.24 30.10
CA ARG A 982 17.08 -22.33 29.15
C ARG A 982 16.58 -22.61 27.72
N ASP A 983 15.64 -23.53 27.57
CA ASP A 983 14.99 -23.85 26.29
C ASP A 983 14.21 -22.64 25.74
N MET A 984 13.47 -21.92 26.58
CA MET A 984 12.77 -20.69 26.20
C MET A 984 13.74 -19.62 25.66
N LYS A 985 14.83 -19.35 26.39
CA LYS A 985 15.87 -18.39 25.98
C LYS A 985 16.57 -18.80 24.68
N ASN A 986 16.81 -20.09 24.49
CA ASN A 986 17.36 -20.63 23.24
C ASN A 986 16.38 -20.45 22.06
N GLN A 987 15.06 -20.60 22.28
CA GLN A 987 14.05 -20.34 21.25
C GLN A 987 13.93 -18.85 20.89
N GLU A 988 14.00 -17.95 21.87
CA GLU A 988 14.03 -16.49 21.66
C GLU A 988 15.26 -16.06 20.83
N GLN A 989 16.44 -16.59 21.19
CA GLN A 989 17.68 -16.36 20.41
C GLN A 989 17.56 -16.92 18.98
N ALA A 990 16.98 -18.11 18.80
CA ALA A 990 16.76 -18.70 17.48
C ALA A 990 15.66 -17.97 16.65
N ALA A 991 14.75 -17.24 17.30
CA ALA A 991 13.73 -16.40 16.65
C ALA A 991 14.25 -14.99 16.31
N GLY A 992 15.27 -14.50 17.03
CA GLY A 992 15.95 -13.22 16.77
C GLY A 992 15.32 -12.01 17.46
N GLY A 993 14.73 -12.21 18.64
CA GLY A 993 14.12 -11.14 19.46
C GLY A 993 13.14 -11.71 20.50
N SER A 994 12.68 -10.86 21.42
CA SER A 994 11.61 -11.20 22.37
C SER A 994 10.23 -11.27 21.69
N GLU A 995 9.21 -11.76 22.41
CA GLU A 995 7.84 -11.82 21.89
C GLU A 995 7.28 -10.46 21.50
N GLU A 996 7.47 -9.44 22.34
CA GLU A 996 6.99 -8.08 22.09
C GLU A 996 7.76 -7.41 20.93
N GLU A 997 9.08 -7.61 20.84
CA GLU A 997 9.88 -7.10 19.72
C GLU A 997 9.51 -7.73 18.38
N LEU A 998 9.29 -9.05 18.34
CA LEU A 998 8.92 -9.75 17.10
C LEU A 998 7.48 -9.45 16.72
N ALA A 999 6.57 -9.29 17.68
CA ALA A 999 5.20 -8.84 17.44
C ALA A 999 5.14 -7.42 16.87
N THR A 1000 5.88 -6.47 17.45
CA THR A 1000 5.95 -5.08 16.96
C THR A 1000 6.63 -4.97 15.60
N ARG A 1001 7.74 -5.70 15.37
CA ARG A 1001 8.38 -5.78 14.04
C ARG A 1001 7.45 -6.36 12.98
N TRP A 1002 6.70 -7.42 13.28
CA TRP A 1002 5.70 -7.98 12.37
C TRP A 1002 4.57 -6.99 12.08
N GLN A 1003 4.06 -6.31 13.12
CA GLN A 1003 2.96 -5.37 12.96
C GLN A 1003 3.38 -4.15 12.12
N LYS A 1004 4.60 -3.63 12.33
CA LYS A 1004 5.19 -2.59 11.47
C LYS A 1004 5.41 -3.06 10.03
N ALA A 1005 6.02 -4.24 9.83
CA ALA A 1005 6.23 -4.78 8.48
C ALA A 1005 4.90 -5.01 7.74
N LYS A 1006 3.83 -5.36 8.48
CA LYS A 1006 2.48 -5.47 7.94
C LYS A 1006 1.91 -4.11 7.53
N THR A 1007 1.94 -3.10 8.42
CA THR A 1007 1.44 -1.76 8.08
C THR A 1007 2.20 -1.16 6.91
N ASP A 1008 3.53 -1.26 6.90
CA ASP A 1008 4.38 -0.75 5.83
C ASP A 1008 4.02 -1.38 4.46
N TYR A 1009 3.69 -2.69 4.45
CA TYR A 1009 3.24 -3.40 3.24
C TYR A 1009 1.81 -3.04 2.83
N ASP A 1010 0.85 -3.09 3.77
CA ASP A 1010 -0.57 -2.83 3.50
C ASP A 1010 -0.78 -1.36 3.03
N ASP A 1011 -0.06 -0.40 3.63
CA ASP A 1011 -0.07 1.01 3.23
C ASP A 1011 0.56 1.21 1.85
N ALA A 1012 1.68 0.56 1.54
CA ALA A 1012 2.32 0.64 0.23
C ALA A 1012 1.41 0.08 -0.89
N VAL A 1013 0.77 -1.07 -0.64
CA VAL A 1013 -0.20 -1.67 -1.56
C VAL A 1013 -1.41 -0.75 -1.76
N THR A 1014 -1.95 -0.19 -0.67
CA THR A 1014 -3.10 0.72 -0.72
C THR A 1014 -2.76 2.00 -1.50
N GLN A 1015 -1.64 2.65 -1.20
CA GLN A 1015 -1.16 3.83 -1.92
C GLN A 1015 -0.96 3.54 -3.42
N LEU A 1016 -0.34 2.40 -3.76
CA LEU A 1016 -0.12 2.00 -5.16
C LEU A 1016 -1.45 1.79 -5.89
N ASN A 1017 -2.43 1.12 -5.26
CA ASN A 1017 -3.75 0.87 -5.84
C ASN A 1017 -4.53 2.18 -6.06
N THR A 1018 -4.59 3.05 -5.05
CA THR A 1018 -5.25 4.37 -5.19
C THR A 1018 -4.58 5.23 -6.26
N ALA A 1019 -3.24 5.25 -6.32
CA ALA A 1019 -2.52 6.04 -7.31
C ALA A 1019 -2.62 5.46 -8.72
N ASN A 1020 -2.68 4.13 -8.89
CA ASN A 1020 -3.00 3.49 -10.17
C ASN A 1020 -4.43 3.81 -10.63
N ALA A 1021 -5.43 3.79 -9.73
CA ALA A 1021 -6.81 4.16 -10.06
C ALA A 1021 -6.90 5.61 -10.54
N ARG A 1022 -6.22 6.55 -9.85
CA ARG A 1022 -6.08 7.95 -10.26
C ARG A 1022 -5.38 8.08 -11.63
N GLY A 1023 -4.28 7.36 -11.82
CA GLY A 1023 -3.53 7.32 -13.10
C GLY A 1023 -4.40 6.86 -14.27
N ARG A 1024 -5.16 5.77 -14.12
CA ARG A 1024 -6.12 5.29 -15.14
C ARG A 1024 -7.19 6.35 -15.46
N LYS A 1025 -7.75 7.02 -14.45
CA LYS A 1025 -8.77 8.07 -14.65
C LYS A 1025 -8.18 9.30 -15.36
N LEU A 1026 -6.91 9.63 -15.14
CA LEU A 1026 -6.18 10.66 -15.89
C LEU A 1026 -5.97 10.26 -17.36
N VAL A 1027 -5.58 9.02 -17.65
CA VAL A 1027 -5.43 8.51 -19.03
C VAL A 1027 -6.76 8.59 -19.79
N GLN A 1028 -7.84 8.09 -19.18
CA GLN A 1028 -9.19 8.17 -19.74
C GLN A 1028 -9.60 9.63 -20.03
N THR A 1029 -9.32 10.54 -19.09
CA THR A 1029 -9.62 11.97 -19.23
C THR A 1029 -8.81 12.62 -20.36
N LEU A 1030 -7.52 12.30 -20.49
CA LEU A 1030 -6.65 12.82 -21.55
C LEU A 1030 -7.09 12.31 -22.93
N ASN A 1031 -7.39 11.02 -23.06
CA ASN A 1031 -7.90 10.42 -24.29
C ASN A 1031 -9.25 11.03 -24.71
N TYR A 1032 -10.17 11.21 -23.76
CA TYR A 1032 -11.44 11.90 -24.00
C TYR A 1032 -11.25 13.36 -24.42
N ARG A 1033 -10.30 14.08 -23.82
CA ARG A 1033 -9.94 15.46 -24.20
C ARG A 1033 -9.34 15.54 -25.61
N ARG A 1034 -8.45 14.62 -25.99
CA ARG A 1034 -7.91 14.51 -27.35
C ARG A 1034 -8.99 14.17 -28.37
N LEU A 1035 -9.91 13.25 -28.05
CA LEU A 1035 -11.07 12.95 -28.91
C LEU A 1035 -11.97 14.18 -29.09
N ARG A 1036 -12.29 14.90 -28.00
CA ARG A 1036 -13.04 16.16 -28.08
C ARG A 1036 -12.31 17.24 -28.86
N TRP A 1037 -10.98 17.34 -28.75
CA TRP A 1037 -10.17 18.27 -29.54
C TRP A 1037 -10.24 17.94 -31.03
N LYS A 1038 -10.14 16.66 -31.43
CA LYS A 1038 -10.34 16.25 -32.83
C LYS A 1038 -11.74 16.64 -33.34
N LYS A 1039 -12.80 16.36 -32.57
CA LYS A 1039 -14.18 16.75 -32.91
C LYS A 1039 -14.35 18.28 -33.00
N PHE A 1040 -13.76 19.03 -32.07
CA PHE A 1040 -13.82 20.49 -32.04
C PHE A 1040 -13.05 21.12 -33.21
N ARG A 1041 -11.89 20.56 -33.57
CA ARG A 1041 -11.13 20.92 -34.78
C ARG A 1041 -11.95 20.69 -36.05
N LYS A 1042 -12.53 19.49 -36.24
CA LYS A 1042 -13.43 19.19 -37.37
C LYS A 1042 -14.60 20.20 -37.40
N PHE A 1043 -15.28 20.42 -36.27
CA PHE A 1043 -16.42 21.35 -36.18
C PHE A 1043 -16.06 22.81 -36.56
N ILE A 1044 -14.94 23.35 -36.05
CA ILE A 1044 -14.48 24.69 -36.40
C ILE A 1044 -14.12 24.78 -37.88
N ALA A 1045 -13.47 23.76 -38.45
CA ALA A 1045 -13.14 23.73 -39.87
C ALA A 1045 -14.40 23.71 -40.76
N TYR A 1046 -15.38 22.85 -40.46
CA TYR A 1046 -16.66 22.83 -41.18
C TYR A 1046 -17.40 24.18 -41.08
N ARG A 1047 -17.51 24.76 -39.88
CA ARG A 1047 -18.16 26.07 -39.72
C ARG A 1047 -17.45 27.17 -40.52
N ALA A 1048 -16.12 27.21 -40.48
CA ALA A 1048 -15.34 28.15 -41.28
C ALA A 1048 -15.52 27.93 -42.80
N ARG A 1049 -15.64 26.67 -43.27
CA ARG A 1049 -15.92 26.31 -44.67
C ARG A 1049 -17.30 26.80 -45.11
N PHE A 1050 -18.34 26.51 -44.33
CA PHE A 1050 -19.72 26.92 -44.64
C PHE A 1050 -19.91 28.45 -44.58
N THR A 1051 -19.40 29.11 -43.54
CA THR A 1051 -19.48 30.57 -43.40
C THR A 1051 -18.70 31.27 -44.53
N PHE A 1052 -17.56 30.72 -44.97
CA PHE A 1052 -16.84 31.24 -46.14
C PHE A 1052 -17.66 31.14 -47.43
N LYS A 1053 -18.27 29.97 -47.69
CA LYS A 1053 -19.12 29.71 -48.85
C LYS A 1053 -20.33 30.65 -48.90
N TYR A 1054 -20.97 30.88 -47.76
CA TYR A 1054 -22.05 31.87 -47.60
C TYR A 1054 -21.58 33.30 -47.89
N LEU A 1055 -20.47 33.76 -47.30
CA LEU A 1055 -19.95 35.12 -47.51
C LEU A 1055 -19.48 35.39 -48.96
N LEU A 1056 -19.01 34.39 -49.69
CA LEU A 1056 -18.77 34.52 -51.13
C LEU A 1056 -20.08 34.65 -51.94
N SER A 1057 -21.13 33.93 -51.52
CA SER A 1057 -22.41 33.91 -52.22
C SER A 1057 -23.15 35.26 -52.20
N GLU A 1058 -22.95 36.10 -51.17
CA GLU A 1058 -23.50 37.48 -51.13
C GLU A 1058 -23.08 38.34 -52.34
N ARG A 1059 -22.05 37.92 -53.08
CA ARG A 1059 -21.56 38.60 -54.30
C ARG A 1059 -21.60 37.73 -55.56
N ASN A 1060 -22.38 36.65 -55.56
CA ASN A 1060 -22.40 35.64 -56.63
C ASN A 1060 -21.00 35.04 -56.94
N PHE A 1061 -20.09 34.99 -55.97
CA PHE A 1061 -18.86 34.23 -56.12
C PHE A 1061 -19.07 32.81 -55.59
N ARG A 1062 -18.53 31.82 -56.30
CA ARG A 1062 -18.47 30.44 -55.82
C ARG A 1062 -17.08 30.17 -55.28
N GLY A 1063 -16.98 29.29 -54.29
CA GLY A 1063 -15.70 28.88 -53.74
C GLY A 1063 -15.84 28.01 -52.51
N HIS A 1064 -14.75 27.33 -52.16
CA HIS A 1064 -14.65 26.50 -50.99
C HIS A 1064 -13.26 26.64 -50.34
N VAL A 1065 -13.17 26.22 -49.08
CA VAL A 1065 -11.91 26.10 -48.34
C VAL A 1065 -11.69 24.62 -48.08
N ASP A 1066 -10.56 24.10 -48.55
CA ASP A 1066 -10.08 22.77 -48.17
C ASP A 1066 -9.10 22.92 -47.00
N MET A 1067 -9.26 22.08 -45.98
CA MET A 1067 -8.46 22.08 -44.75
C MET A 1067 -7.95 20.67 -44.47
N ASN A 1068 -6.88 20.26 -45.15
CA ASN A 1068 -6.26 18.98 -44.87
C ASN A 1068 -5.46 19.05 -43.55
N HIS A 1069 -6.06 18.51 -42.49
CA HIS A 1069 -5.49 18.58 -41.14
C HIS A 1069 -4.21 17.77 -40.94
N ASP A 1070 -3.99 16.73 -41.73
CA ASP A 1070 -2.87 15.79 -41.57
C ASP A 1070 -1.64 16.27 -42.36
N LYS A 1071 -1.86 16.76 -43.58
CA LYS A 1071 -0.85 17.52 -44.36
C LYS A 1071 -0.59 18.91 -43.79
N LYS A 1072 -1.46 19.40 -42.89
CA LYS A 1072 -1.43 20.74 -42.29
C LYS A 1072 -1.42 21.85 -43.35
N THR A 1073 -2.35 21.75 -44.30
CA THR A 1073 -2.55 22.72 -45.40
C THR A 1073 -3.97 23.27 -45.42
N LEU A 1074 -4.11 24.52 -45.84
CA LEU A 1074 -5.38 25.21 -46.07
C LEU A 1074 -5.34 25.84 -47.45
N GLU A 1075 -6.18 25.34 -48.36
CA GLU A 1075 -6.29 25.80 -49.73
C GLU A 1075 -7.65 26.47 -49.97
N ILE A 1076 -7.68 27.43 -50.90
CA ILE A 1076 -8.84 28.27 -51.16
C ILE A 1076 -9.05 28.31 -52.66
N HIS A 1077 -10.23 27.87 -53.09
CA HIS A 1077 -10.64 27.86 -54.49
C HIS A 1077 -11.79 28.85 -54.67
N ILE A 1078 -11.67 29.77 -55.62
CA ILE A 1078 -12.67 30.82 -55.90
C ILE A 1078 -12.91 30.90 -57.41
N GLU A 1079 -14.18 30.94 -57.78
CA GLU A 1079 -14.66 31.10 -59.16
C GLU A 1079 -15.62 32.31 -59.23
N PRO A 1080 -15.21 33.41 -59.89
CA PRO A 1080 -16.07 34.57 -60.05
C PRO A 1080 -17.12 34.33 -61.16
N ASP A 1081 -18.42 34.37 -60.82
CA ASP A 1081 -19.53 34.02 -61.71
C ASP A 1081 -19.90 35.13 -62.71
N MET A 1082 -18.93 35.57 -63.51
CA MET A 1082 -19.12 36.43 -64.69
C MET A 1082 -18.51 35.83 -65.97
N ALA A 1083 -17.94 34.61 -65.89
CA ALA A 1083 -17.36 33.90 -67.04
C ALA A 1083 -18.05 32.56 -67.37
N ALA A 1084 -18.94 32.04 -66.51
CA ALA A 1084 -19.50 30.69 -66.64
C ALA A 1084 -20.51 30.50 -67.80
N LYS A 1085 -20.97 31.58 -68.46
CA LYS A 1085 -21.91 31.49 -69.61
C LYS A 1085 -21.24 31.40 -70.98
N LEU A 1086 -19.91 31.45 -71.08
CA LEU A 1086 -19.18 31.36 -72.36
C LEU A 1086 -17.98 30.38 -72.29
N SER A 1087 -18.33 29.08 -72.39
CA SER A 1087 -17.55 27.92 -72.87
C SER A 1087 -16.01 27.95 -72.85
N ARG A 1088 -15.41 26.87 -72.31
CA ARG A 1088 -14.25 26.18 -72.92
C ARG A 1088 -14.13 24.73 -72.45
N LYS A 1089 -14.63 23.80 -73.27
CA LYS A 1089 -13.88 22.55 -73.51
C LYS A 1089 -12.81 22.89 -74.53
N ASP A 1090 -11.57 22.46 -74.32
CA ASP A 1090 -10.53 22.58 -75.35
C ASP A 1090 -10.89 21.73 -76.58
N ALA A 1091 -10.19 21.94 -77.71
CA ALA A 1091 -10.37 21.19 -78.96
C ALA A 1091 -10.14 19.66 -78.86
N LYS A 1092 -9.87 19.13 -77.67
CA LYS A 1092 -9.77 17.69 -77.33
C LYS A 1092 -10.77 17.25 -76.24
N GLY A 1093 -11.82 18.04 -75.97
CA GLY A 1093 -12.97 17.63 -75.16
C GLY A 1093 -12.78 17.52 -73.64
N ARG A 1094 -11.62 17.89 -73.10
CA ARG A 1094 -11.33 17.87 -71.66
C ARG A 1094 -11.97 19.05 -70.92
N GLU A 1095 -12.37 18.79 -69.67
CA GLU A 1095 -12.82 19.80 -68.72
C GLU A 1095 -11.63 20.57 -68.12
N VAL A 1096 -11.84 21.86 -67.88
CA VAL A 1096 -10.84 22.75 -67.30
C VAL A 1096 -11.13 22.86 -65.80
N LYS A 1097 -10.19 22.39 -64.95
CA LYS A 1097 -10.29 22.57 -63.50
C LYS A 1097 -10.29 24.07 -63.12
N GLY A 1098 -11.00 24.40 -62.04
CA GLY A 1098 -11.17 25.76 -61.55
C GLY A 1098 -9.86 26.54 -61.32
N ARG A 1099 -9.93 27.86 -61.40
CA ARG A 1099 -8.75 28.74 -61.30
C ARG A 1099 -8.15 28.75 -59.90
N GLU A 1100 -6.86 28.40 -59.80
CA GLU A 1100 -6.10 28.53 -58.55
C GLU A 1100 -6.01 30.00 -58.10
N ALA A 1101 -5.98 30.23 -56.78
CA ALA A 1101 -5.89 31.56 -56.18
C ALA A 1101 -4.65 32.39 -56.60
N GLN A 1102 -3.64 31.75 -57.20
CA GLN A 1102 -2.50 32.40 -57.86
C GLN A 1102 -2.94 33.28 -59.06
N THR A 1103 -4.01 32.90 -59.77
CA THR A 1103 -4.43 33.50 -61.07
C THR A 1103 -5.58 34.51 -60.99
N LEU A 1104 -6.13 34.76 -59.80
CA LEU A 1104 -7.19 35.73 -59.55
C LEU A 1104 -6.70 37.19 -59.68
N SER A 1105 -7.63 38.13 -59.95
CA SER A 1105 -7.36 39.56 -59.86
C SER A 1105 -6.97 39.97 -58.43
N GLY A 1106 -6.12 40.99 -58.27
CA GLY A 1106 -5.68 41.46 -56.94
C GLY A 1106 -6.84 41.86 -56.02
N GLY A 1107 -7.94 42.35 -56.60
CA GLY A 1107 -9.18 42.65 -55.88
C GLY A 1107 -9.96 41.40 -55.43
N GLU A 1108 -9.98 40.35 -56.23
CA GLU A 1108 -10.65 39.07 -55.92
C GLU A 1108 -9.91 38.30 -54.81
N LYS A 1109 -8.57 38.29 -54.85
CA LYS A 1109 -7.73 37.75 -53.76
C LYS A 1109 -7.97 38.47 -52.43
N SER A 1110 -8.10 39.80 -52.49
CA SER A 1110 -8.35 40.62 -51.31
C SER A 1110 -9.76 40.39 -50.73
N PHE A 1111 -10.79 40.33 -51.57
CA PHE A 1111 -12.17 40.07 -51.15
C PHE A 1111 -12.32 38.68 -50.51
N SER A 1112 -11.89 37.63 -51.20
CA SER A 1112 -11.96 36.25 -50.72
C SER A 1112 -11.21 36.05 -49.40
N THR A 1113 -10.04 36.67 -49.22
CA THR A 1113 -9.30 36.53 -47.95
C THR A 1113 -9.97 37.28 -46.79
N VAL A 1114 -10.75 38.34 -47.04
CA VAL A 1114 -11.64 38.92 -46.00
C VAL A 1114 -12.80 37.99 -45.67
N CYS A 1115 -13.39 37.28 -46.64
CA CYS A 1115 -14.38 36.23 -46.33
C CYS A 1115 -13.79 35.12 -45.43
N LEU A 1116 -12.53 34.73 -45.65
CA LEU A 1116 -11.83 33.78 -44.78
C LEU A 1116 -11.55 34.35 -43.38
N LEU A 1117 -11.15 35.62 -43.29
CA LEU A 1117 -10.96 36.29 -42.00
C LEU A 1117 -12.25 36.29 -41.17
N LEU A 1118 -13.37 36.66 -41.79
CA LEU A 1118 -14.68 36.68 -41.16
C LEU A 1118 -15.16 35.28 -40.74
N SER A 1119 -14.95 34.25 -41.57
CA SER A 1119 -15.36 32.88 -41.22
C SER A 1119 -14.56 32.29 -40.07
N ILE A 1120 -13.28 32.65 -39.91
CA ILE A 1120 -12.47 32.29 -38.75
C ILE A 1120 -12.87 33.10 -37.51
N TRP A 1121 -13.19 34.40 -37.66
CA TRP A 1121 -13.58 35.27 -36.56
C TRP A 1121 -14.83 34.82 -35.80
N GLU A 1122 -15.76 34.19 -36.50
CA GLU A 1122 -16.97 33.61 -35.92
C GLU A 1122 -16.64 32.48 -34.92
N ALA A 1123 -15.66 31.65 -35.24
CA ALA A 1123 -15.17 30.58 -34.37
C ALA A 1123 -14.26 31.07 -33.22
N MET A 1124 -13.89 32.35 -33.19
CA MET A 1124 -12.97 32.93 -32.21
C MET A 1124 -13.69 33.53 -31.00
N GLY A 1125 -13.23 33.17 -29.80
CA GLY A 1125 -13.85 33.56 -28.52
C GLY A 1125 -13.55 34.98 -27.99
N SER A 1126 -12.55 35.69 -28.53
CA SER A 1126 -12.16 37.03 -28.02
C SER A 1126 -13.31 38.06 -28.15
N PRO A 1127 -13.54 38.96 -27.18
CA PRO A 1127 -14.59 39.98 -27.24
C PRO A 1127 -14.25 41.17 -28.14
N ILE A 1128 -12.97 41.40 -28.46
CA ILE A 1128 -12.54 42.50 -29.33
C ILE A 1128 -12.06 41.98 -30.70
N ARG A 1129 -12.10 42.81 -31.74
CA ARG A 1129 -11.46 42.59 -33.05
C ARG A 1129 -10.79 43.86 -33.55
N CYS A 1130 -9.53 43.76 -33.99
CA CYS A 1130 -8.77 44.91 -34.47
C CYS A 1130 -8.19 44.67 -35.87
N LEU A 1131 -8.34 45.64 -36.78
CA LEU A 1131 -7.77 45.65 -38.12
C LEU A 1131 -7.05 46.98 -38.40
N ASP A 1132 -5.79 46.92 -38.84
CA ASP A 1132 -4.98 48.09 -39.26
C ASP A 1132 -4.73 48.07 -40.77
N GLU A 1133 -5.26 49.06 -41.50
CA GLU A 1133 -4.99 49.31 -42.93
C GLU A 1133 -5.31 48.14 -43.89
N PHE A 1134 -6.29 47.31 -43.55
CA PHE A 1134 -6.72 46.15 -44.35
C PHE A 1134 -7.24 46.51 -45.75
N ASP A 1135 -7.71 47.75 -45.93
CA ASP A 1135 -8.36 48.28 -47.14
C ASP A 1135 -7.37 48.89 -48.16
N VAL A 1136 -6.10 49.04 -47.77
CA VAL A 1136 -5.05 49.69 -48.59
C VAL A 1136 -4.71 48.89 -49.84
N PHE A 1137 -4.84 47.55 -49.79
CA PHE A 1137 -4.52 46.66 -50.90
C PHE A 1137 -5.74 46.35 -51.80
N MET A 1138 -6.91 46.95 -51.51
CA MET A 1138 -8.13 46.78 -52.29
C MET A 1138 -8.32 47.92 -53.31
N ASP A 1139 -8.84 47.60 -54.49
CA ASP A 1139 -9.39 48.60 -55.40
C ASP A 1139 -10.69 49.24 -54.85
N SER A 1140 -11.12 50.34 -55.46
CA SER A 1140 -12.25 51.14 -54.97
C SER A 1140 -13.59 50.40 -54.92
N VAL A 1141 -13.83 49.46 -55.83
CA VAL A 1141 -15.09 48.71 -55.94
C VAL A 1141 -15.14 47.60 -54.89
N ASN A 1142 -14.06 46.83 -54.78
CA ASN A 1142 -13.93 45.77 -53.79
C ASN A 1142 -13.90 46.35 -52.36
N ARG A 1143 -13.27 47.51 -52.17
CA ARG A 1143 -13.24 48.19 -50.87
C ARG A 1143 -14.64 48.50 -50.34
N ALA A 1144 -15.50 49.16 -51.13
CA ALA A 1144 -16.85 49.51 -50.67
C ALA A 1144 -17.68 48.27 -50.26
N SER A 1145 -17.57 47.18 -51.03
CA SER A 1145 -18.22 45.89 -50.71
C SER A 1145 -17.66 45.26 -49.43
N SER A 1146 -16.34 45.16 -49.28
CA SER A 1146 -15.71 44.60 -48.07
C SER A 1146 -15.97 45.44 -46.81
N MET A 1147 -16.03 46.77 -46.93
CA MET A 1147 -16.42 47.66 -45.82
C MET A 1147 -17.84 47.36 -45.33
N SER A 1148 -18.81 47.26 -46.25
CA SER A 1148 -20.20 46.94 -45.93
C SER A 1148 -20.33 45.56 -45.29
N MET A 1149 -19.70 44.54 -45.88
CA MET A 1149 -19.69 43.17 -45.37
C MET A 1149 -19.11 43.07 -43.95
N MET A 1150 -18.02 43.80 -43.64
CA MET A 1150 -17.48 43.81 -42.28
C MET A 1150 -18.36 44.55 -41.28
N ILE A 1151 -19.05 45.64 -41.67
CA ILE A 1151 -19.99 46.33 -40.79
C ILE A 1151 -21.21 45.43 -40.51
N GLN A 1152 -21.73 44.72 -41.52
CA GLN A 1152 -22.79 43.74 -41.32
C GLN A 1152 -22.32 42.59 -40.42
N ALA A 1153 -21.14 42.01 -40.66
CA ALA A 1153 -20.59 40.97 -39.79
C ALA A 1153 -20.41 41.46 -38.34
N ALA A 1154 -19.99 42.71 -38.16
CA ALA A 1154 -19.87 43.33 -36.84
C ALA A 1154 -21.24 43.57 -36.17
N ARG A 1155 -22.27 43.98 -36.93
CA ARG A 1155 -23.66 44.12 -36.46
C ARG A 1155 -24.32 42.79 -36.10
N ARG A 1156 -23.91 41.68 -36.72
CA ARG A 1156 -24.36 40.30 -36.39
C ARG A 1156 -23.57 39.66 -35.23
N SER A 1157 -22.43 40.24 -34.82
CA SER A 1157 -21.49 39.65 -33.85
C SER A 1157 -21.78 40.06 -32.39
N VAL A 1158 -22.81 39.48 -31.77
CA VAL A 1158 -23.29 39.81 -30.41
C VAL A 1158 -22.17 39.88 -29.36
N GLY A 1159 -22.12 41.00 -28.62
CA GLY A 1159 -21.17 41.24 -27.53
C GLY A 1159 -19.75 41.52 -27.99
N ARG A 1160 -19.51 41.84 -29.27
CA ARG A 1160 -18.17 42.05 -29.84
C ARG A 1160 -17.89 43.50 -30.22
N GLN A 1161 -16.74 44.01 -29.79
CA GLN A 1161 -16.24 45.34 -30.13
C GLN A 1161 -15.26 45.28 -31.32
N PHE A 1162 -15.44 46.15 -32.31
CA PHE A 1162 -14.59 46.26 -33.49
C PHE A 1162 -13.82 47.57 -33.48
N ILE A 1163 -12.52 47.51 -33.80
CA ILE A 1163 -11.61 48.66 -33.93
C ILE A 1163 -10.93 48.58 -35.30
N LEU A 1164 -11.38 49.41 -36.23
CA LEU A 1164 -11.03 49.37 -37.64
C LEU A 1164 -10.28 50.64 -38.02
N ILE A 1165 -9.04 50.52 -38.51
CA ILE A 1165 -8.19 51.65 -38.87
C ILE A 1165 -8.04 51.71 -40.40
N THR A 1166 -8.41 52.83 -41.02
CA THR A 1166 -8.35 53.04 -42.49
C THR A 1166 -7.73 54.41 -42.82
N PRO A 1167 -7.01 54.55 -43.94
CA PRO A 1167 -6.48 55.85 -44.37
C PRO A 1167 -7.45 56.73 -45.16
N GLN A 1168 -8.65 56.25 -45.54
CA GLN A 1168 -9.53 56.96 -46.47
C GLN A 1168 -10.90 57.33 -45.89
N SER A 1169 -11.53 58.35 -46.48
CA SER A 1169 -12.80 58.91 -46.00
C SER A 1169 -13.98 57.97 -46.25
N MET A 1170 -14.82 57.81 -45.22
CA MET A 1170 -15.89 56.82 -45.14
C MET A 1170 -17.22 57.29 -45.79
N ASN A 1171 -17.17 58.08 -46.85
CA ASN A 1171 -18.32 58.83 -47.38
C ASN A 1171 -19.42 57.96 -48.02
N ASN A 1172 -19.15 56.67 -48.28
CA ASN A 1172 -20.01 55.79 -49.08
C ASN A 1172 -20.68 54.68 -48.23
N VAL A 1173 -20.84 54.90 -46.91
CA VAL A 1173 -21.28 53.87 -45.96
C VAL A 1173 -22.33 54.45 -45.01
N GLU A 1174 -23.45 53.75 -44.84
CA GLU A 1174 -24.51 54.13 -43.90
C GLU A 1174 -24.06 53.93 -42.45
N MET A 1175 -23.86 55.03 -41.72
CA MET A 1175 -23.49 55.03 -40.31
C MET A 1175 -24.75 55.10 -39.44
N GLY A 1176 -24.92 54.10 -38.58
CA GLY A 1176 -25.91 54.13 -37.49
C GLY A 1176 -25.27 54.51 -36.16
N ASP A 1177 -26.08 54.60 -35.11
CA ASP A 1177 -25.64 54.92 -33.74
C ASP A 1177 -24.67 53.87 -33.15
N ASP A 1178 -24.58 52.71 -33.78
CA ASP A 1178 -23.64 51.63 -33.47
C ASP A 1178 -22.18 51.90 -33.93
N VAL A 1179 -21.98 52.90 -34.80
CA VAL A 1179 -20.70 53.23 -35.43
C VAL A 1179 -20.12 54.53 -34.90
N LYS A 1180 -18.92 54.48 -34.32
CA LYS A 1180 -18.18 55.65 -33.84
C LYS A 1180 -16.96 55.93 -34.71
N VAL A 1181 -16.89 57.14 -35.29
CA VAL A 1181 -15.76 57.56 -36.15
C VAL A 1181 -14.84 58.54 -35.41
N HIS A 1182 -13.54 58.24 -35.44
CA HIS A 1182 -12.46 59.06 -34.89
C HIS A 1182 -11.57 59.54 -36.04
N LYS A 1183 -11.71 60.80 -36.44
CA LYS A 1183 -10.83 61.42 -37.43
C LYS A 1183 -9.56 61.93 -36.76
N MET A 1184 -8.41 61.39 -37.14
CA MET A 1184 -7.08 61.83 -36.71
C MET A 1184 -6.70 63.13 -37.44
N SER A 1185 -5.93 63.98 -36.77
CA SER A 1185 -5.34 65.17 -37.39
C SER A 1185 -4.34 64.80 -38.50
N ASP A 1186 -4.26 65.65 -39.52
CA ASP A 1186 -3.29 65.48 -40.59
C ASP A 1186 -1.85 65.67 -40.07
N PRO A 1187 -0.85 64.96 -40.63
CA PRO A 1187 0.51 64.99 -40.11
C PRO A 1187 1.16 66.38 -40.27
N GLU A 1188 1.69 66.90 -39.17
CA GLU A 1188 2.56 68.07 -39.16
C GLU A 1188 3.82 67.80 -40.01
N ARG A 1189 3.92 68.45 -41.19
CA ARG A 1189 5.08 68.33 -42.09
C ARG A 1189 6.31 68.98 -41.44
N GLY A 1190 7.10 68.17 -40.72
CA GLY A 1190 8.34 68.62 -40.07
C GLY A 1190 8.99 67.62 -39.11
N GLN A 1191 8.28 66.60 -38.64
CA GLN A 1191 8.89 65.55 -37.82
C GLN A 1191 9.60 64.51 -38.72
N GLY A 1192 10.91 64.41 -38.58
CA GLY A 1192 11.79 63.59 -39.44
C GLY A 1192 11.46 62.09 -39.42
N VAL A 1193 11.72 61.44 -40.55
CA VAL A 1193 11.55 60.01 -40.78
C VAL A 1193 12.30 59.19 -39.72
N LEU A 1194 11.63 58.19 -39.15
CA LEU A 1194 12.29 57.20 -38.28
C LEU A 1194 13.32 56.42 -39.11
N PRO A 1195 14.61 56.35 -38.72
CA PRO A 1195 15.60 55.56 -39.44
C PRO A 1195 15.26 54.07 -39.29
N PHE A 1196 14.77 53.46 -40.37
CA PHE A 1196 14.71 52.00 -40.52
C PHE A 1196 16.14 51.50 -40.75
N THR A 1197 16.84 51.11 -39.70
CA THR A 1197 18.05 50.30 -39.83
C THR A 1197 17.64 48.88 -40.20
N GLN A 1198 18.04 48.44 -41.39
CA GLN A 1198 17.99 47.03 -41.78
C GLN A 1198 19.00 46.23 -40.96
N GLU A 1199 18.55 45.15 -40.33
CA GLU A 1199 19.28 43.91 -40.05
C GLU A 1199 18.25 42.80 -39.76
#